data_AF-A0A2E2VA29-F1
#
_entry.id   AF-A0A2E2VA29-F1
#
_cell.length_a   1.000
_cell.length_b   1.000
_cell.length_c   1.000
_cell.angle_alpha   90.00
_cell.angle_beta   90.00
_cell.angle_gamma   90.00
#
_symmetry.space_group_name_H-M   'P 1'
#
loop_
_entity.id
_entity.type
_entity.pdbx_description
1 polymer ?
#
loop_
_entity_poly.entity_id
_entity_poly.type
_entity_poly.pdbx_seq_one_letter_code
_entity_poly.pdbx_strand_id
1 'polypeptide(L)'
;MKNIFYISLLLANFIYADLLKPANDTELNYTHVLFEWEQVYQAENYNFQLSTDESFNNILVDIINETTLYIHKTDITWNSSYYWRVRPILSDDSYGNWIDTYSFIIGPSISSAYSINYNENDYSNGVTVFSSFFNYYSAMIDQQGNEIWNSSDTDIVYYNTDYNGQLLGCYVNNDLEHYLPGIEFSIDNEYIWEEPNDHFLHHELIKLPDGNYLGLIEDIRIGPIPYGPWTTLFQALGYQANGFSPEFPWVGDKIVIWDKDTKEIIWEWNTFDYYSMNDYDTISDTWFQAATLGRFDWTHSNALDYDWSFITNSVDKIYLSARHLSRISKIDYNSKNIDWNIGLEMPSGDTNLGNELKFSFQHSLHKSISYPSCFATLDNGNISQQILNTDYPTTRALLICYDENIDSEPYIQWEYSLPENYFGFASGNVQILDNGNFLITTVGDGGSVLEIDFEKNIIWEGKLNLQLPNGAVYRANRISGLYPNNYSVLLKEFSDNTSAVTTSIDNGNYLTNYNHIQLSINDEGELINNNSNFQVLINFENSSEEIRNCTINDDTCQFEIFNIDNSNYVNIEIIPDNNENLKRNLTVLFNNSLCEEIIDCDGICGGNSILDCEGLCNGNSILDDCGVCNGNNSTCIDCAGVPNGNAQLDECGVCNGNGTTCQNCSEGFTYYETVPNSTILLDGSYCFNNNDLNALNDIISDNSLNVASAINLGSQNWVNGRITRLEVGNYYQGGQVTLTSLPESISDMTQLSVLYANYNQLTELPQNIINLENLFFLVLSFNNITNLPDQIGNLSNLYWLDMGYNQLDSLPESISNLENLVYMWIFNNNLSYLPNSFCNLNINWNSDDYSFLPYFGSGGNQLCNNLPECIENSPNLNSSIDPLYYSFEITNEQECETTCLVMDLNFDGIINIIDIIATVNIIIDNTNPSDEELCAGDINGDETINIIDVISIVNFILD
;
A
#
# COMPACT_ATOMS: atom_id res chain seq x y z
N MET A 1 83.17 -1.31 -7.20
CA MET A 1 82.97 -0.62 -5.90
C MET A 1 82.05 0.57 -6.12
N LYS A 2 80.76 0.40 -5.85
CA LYS A 2 79.79 1.44 -5.49
C LYS A 2 78.54 0.71 -5.00
N ASN A 3 78.32 0.79 -3.69
CA ASN A 3 77.17 0.23 -2.99
C ASN A 3 75.90 0.93 -3.47
N ILE A 4 74.90 0.16 -3.86
CA ILE A 4 73.52 0.63 -4.03
C ILE A 4 72.79 0.23 -2.74
N PHE A 5 72.43 1.23 -1.94
CA PHE A 5 71.50 1.07 -0.82
C PHE A 5 70.11 0.79 -1.39
N TYR A 6 69.58 -0.41 -1.16
CA TYR A 6 68.14 -0.64 -1.19
C TYR A 6 67.56 -0.15 0.13
N ILE A 7 66.81 0.94 0.11
CA ILE A 7 65.92 1.33 1.20
C ILE A 7 64.66 0.50 0.99
N SER A 8 64.48 -0.53 1.82
CA SER A 8 63.21 -1.21 2.02
C SER A 8 62.27 -0.25 2.77
N LEU A 9 61.38 0.43 2.05
CA LEU A 9 60.19 1.00 2.67
C LEU A 9 59.28 -0.19 3.04
N LEU A 10 59.32 -0.62 4.29
CA LEU A 10 58.22 -1.35 4.91
C LEU A 10 57.07 -0.34 5.06
N LEU A 11 56.10 -0.37 4.15
CA LEU A 11 54.76 0.11 4.45
C LEU A 11 54.21 -0.89 5.48
N ALA A 12 54.28 -0.52 6.76
CA ALA A 12 53.47 -1.15 7.77
C ALA A 12 52.03 -0.71 7.50
N ASN A 13 51.25 -1.52 6.80
CA ASN A 13 49.79 -1.45 6.88
C ASN A 13 49.44 -1.83 8.32
N PHE A 14 49.27 -0.83 9.17
CA PHE A 14 48.63 -1.04 10.46
C PHE A 14 47.14 -1.22 10.14
N ILE A 15 46.66 -2.46 10.24
CA ILE A 15 45.24 -2.77 10.10
C ILE A 15 44.58 -2.53 11.46
N TYR A 16 43.54 -1.69 11.49
CA TYR A 16 42.76 -1.34 12.67
C TYR A 16 41.35 -1.92 12.51
N ALA A 17 40.71 -2.31 13.61
CA ALA A 17 39.28 -2.59 13.63
C ALA A 17 38.51 -1.33 13.20
N ASP A 18 37.31 -1.48 12.65
CA ASP A 18 36.45 -0.36 12.25
C ASP A 18 35.12 -0.32 13.03
N LEU A 19 34.44 0.83 12.96
CA LEU A 19 33.04 0.99 13.36
C LEU A 19 32.15 0.63 12.16
N LEU A 20 31.04 -0.08 12.39
CA LEU A 20 30.22 -0.66 11.32
C LEU A 20 28.86 0.02 11.18
N LYS A 21 28.03 -0.01 12.23
CA LYS A 21 26.69 0.60 12.24
C LYS A 21 26.49 1.48 13.49
N PRO A 22 25.83 2.63 13.39
CA PRO A 22 25.52 3.34 12.13
C PRO A 22 26.82 3.82 11.46
N ALA A 23 26.83 3.85 10.12
CA ALA A 23 28.00 4.28 9.36
C ALA A 23 28.27 5.79 9.56
N ASN A 24 29.49 6.23 9.28
CA ASN A 24 29.85 7.62 9.51
C ASN A 24 29.08 8.58 8.59
N ASP A 25 28.55 9.66 9.19
CA ASP A 25 27.80 10.74 8.55
C ASP A 25 26.49 10.30 7.86
N THR A 26 25.83 9.26 8.38
CA THR A 26 24.52 8.80 7.89
C THR A 26 23.35 9.50 8.56
N GLU A 27 22.23 9.58 7.85
CA GLU A 27 20.92 9.95 8.39
C GLU A 27 20.10 8.68 8.65
N LEU A 28 19.46 8.59 9.82
CA LEU A 28 18.67 7.45 10.26
C LEU A 28 17.22 7.90 10.49
N ASN A 29 16.28 7.00 10.19
CA ASN A 29 14.84 7.23 10.37
C ASN A 29 14.29 6.47 11.59
N TYR A 30 15.10 6.32 12.64
CA TYR A 30 14.75 5.62 13.87
C TYR A 30 15.52 6.12 15.09
N THR A 31 14.90 6.05 16.26
CA THR A 31 15.50 6.50 17.54
C THR A 31 16.04 5.33 18.37
N HIS A 32 15.63 4.10 18.08
CA HIS A 32 16.24 2.90 18.63
C HIS A 32 17.41 2.49 17.73
N VAL A 33 18.64 2.79 18.14
CA VAL A 33 19.83 2.70 17.28
C VAL A 33 20.69 1.49 17.66
N LEU A 34 21.00 0.67 16.66
CA LEU A 34 21.98 -0.40 16.72
C LEU A 34 23.39 0.15 16.51
N PHE A 35 24.27 -0.10 17.47
CA PHE A 35 25.70 0.16 17.39
C PHE A 35 26.47 -1.14 17.20
N GLU A 36 27.33 -1.19 16.19
CA GLU A 36 28.09 -2.39 15.85
C GLU A 36 29.52 -2.01 15.43
N TRP A 37 30.51 -2.79 15.87
CA TRP A 37 31.92 -2.57 15.56
C TRP A 37 32.67 -3.89 15.35
N GLU A 38 33.84 -3.83 14.72
CA GLU A 38 34.68 -5.02 14.55
C GLU A 38 35.39 -5.42 15.86
N GLN A 39 35.58 -6.73 16.04
CA GLN A 39 36.29 -7.25 17.19
C GLN A 39 37.78 -6.82 17.17
N VAL A 40 38.26 -6.21 18.26
CA VAL A 40 39.67 -5.88 18.44
C VAL A 40 40.43 -7.04 19.10
N TYR A 41 41.65 -7.30 18.64
CA TYR A 41 42.53 -8.33 19.20
C TYR A 41 42.77 -8.14 20.71
N GLN A 42 42.66 -9.23 21.48
CA GLN A 42 42.84 -9.28 22.95
C GLN A 42 41.88 -8.40 23.77
N ALA A 43 40.84 -7.85 23.14
CA ALA A 43 39.76 -7.20 23.88
C ALA A 43 38.96 -8.26 24.64
N GLU A 44 38.83 -8.08 25.96
CA GLU A 44 37.89 -8.85 26.77
C GLU A 44 36.54 -8.14 26.87
N ASN A 45 36.55 -6.80 26.82
CA ASN A 45 35.35 -5.95 26.82
C ASN A 45 35.59 -4.72 25.95
N TYR A 46 34.53 -3.92 25.76
CA TYR A 46 34.58 -2.65 25.05
C TYR A 46 33.96 -1.55 25.89
N ASN A 47 34.58 -0.37 25.87
CA ASN A 47 33.97 0.84 26.39
C ASN A 47 33.32 1.60 25.24
N PHE A 48 32.00 1.72 25.30
CA PHE A 48 31.17 2.44 24.35
C PHE A 48 30.79 3.81 24.90
N GLN A 49 30.90 4.84 24.07
CA GLN A 49 30.41 6.19 24.38
C GLN A 49 29.52 6.76 23.28
N LEU A 50 28.40 7.38 23.69
CA LEU A 50 27.50 8.18 22.85
C LEU A 50 27.45 9.61 23.38
N SER A 51 27.51 10.60 22.49
CA SER A 51 27.54 12.03 22.84
C SER A 51 26.75 12.88 21.86
N THR A 52 26.31 14.06 22.32
CA THR A 52 25.71 15.10 21.47
C THR A 52 26.73 16.08 20.89
N ASP A 53 28.03 15.93 21.21
CA ASP A 53 29.10 16.75 20.63
C ASP A 53 30.33 15.92 20.25
N GLU A 54 30.97 16.30 19.13
CA GLU A 54 32.16 15.65 18.58
C GLU A 54 33.34 15.58 19.58
N SER A 55 33.40 16.53 20.51
CA SER A 55 34.45 16.59 21.52
C SER A 55 34.17 15.71 22.75
N PHE A 56 33.01 15.03 22.80
CA PHE A 56 32.56 14.19 23.92
C PHE A 56 32.54 14.92 25.27
N ASN A 57 32.12 16.19 25.29
CA ASN A 57 31.92 16.93 26.54
C ASN A 57 30.55 16.64 27.17
N ASN A 58 29.56 16.27 26.36
CA ASN A 58 28.18 15.98 26.74
C ASN A 58 27.89 14.50 26.41
N ILE A 59 28.33 13.62 27.29
CA ILE A 59 28.14 12.17 27.13
C ILE A 59 26.73 11.80 27.58
N LEU A 60 26.00 11.07 26.72
CA LEU A 60 24.70 10.50 26.99
C LEU A 60 24.83 9.09 27.57
N VAL A 61 25.70 8.28 26.97
CA VAL A 61 25.94 6.87 27.36
C VAL A 61 27.44 6.64 27.52
N ASP A 62 27.83 6.01 28.62
CA ASP A 62 29.20 5.51 28.87
C ASP A 62 29.10 4.16 29.58
N ILE A 63 29.25 3.08 28.82
CA ILE A 63 29.05 1.70 29.31
C ILE A 63 30.22 0.80 28.95
N ILE A 64 30.28 -0.34 29.63
CA ILE A 64 31.16 -1.45 29.28
C ILE A 64 30.27 -2.56 28.71
N ASN A 65 30.63 -3.04 27.53
CA ASN A 65 29.93 -4.10 26.83
C ASN A 65 30.88 -5.29 26.60
N GLU A 66 30.41 -6.52 26.74
CA GLU A 66 31.25 -7.71 26.60
C GLU A 66 31.37 -8.17 25.13
N THR A 67 30.46 -7.69 24.27
CA THR A 67 30.32 -8.09 22.87
C THR A 67 30.60 -6.92 21.92
N THR A 68 30.41 -7.14 20.62
CA THR A 68 30.67 -6.15 19.56
C THR A 68 29.43 -5.39 19.08
N LEU A 69 28.32 -5.49 19.82
CA LEU A 69 27.03 -4.94 19.43
C LEU A 69 26.32 -4.33 20.66
N TYR A 70 25.63 -3.21 20.48
CA TYR A 70 24.83 -2.58 21.52
C TYR A 70 23.60 -1.88 20.93
N ILE A 71 22.41 -2.18 21.42
CA ILE A 71 21.16 -1.51 21.01
C ILE A 71 20.76 -0.48 22.07
N HIS A 72 20.71 0.79 21.68
CA HIS A 72 20.27 1.88 22.55
C HIS A 72 18.84 2.30 22.22
N LYS A 73 17.98 2.42 23.24
CA LYS A 73 16.53 2.68 23.06
C LYS A 73 16.00 3.95 23.73
N THR A 74 16.82 4.68 24.47
CA THR A 74 16.40 5.89 25.21
C THR A 74 17.23 7.09 24.77
N ASP A 75 16.85 8.30 25.17
CA ASP A 75 17.66 9.53 25.09
C ASP A 75 18.16 9.99 23.69
N ILE A 76 17.78 9.28 22.63
CA ILE A 76 17.93 9.68 21.22
C ILE A 76 16.60 10.30 20.74
N THR A 77 16.67 11.48 20.14
CA THR A 77 15.51 12.28 19.73
C THR A 77 15.62 12.68 18.26
N TRP A 78 14.46 12.85 17.61
CA TRP A 78 14.35 13.33 16.23
C TRP A 78 15.05 14.68 16.00
N ASN A 79 15.44 14.96 14.75
CA ASN A 79 16.10 16.19 14.32
C ASN A 79 17.38 16.54 15.11
N SER A 80 18.14 15.53 15.52
CA SER A 80 19.32 15.68 16.39
C SER A 80 20.53 14.93 15.84
N SER A 81 21.73 15.44 16.12
CA SER A 81 22.99 14.83 15.70
C SER A 81 23.73 14.21 16.89
N TYR A 82 24.37 13.08 16.65
CA TYR A 82 25.07 12.31 17.67
C TYR A 82 26.43 11.85 17.17
N TYR A 83 27.33 11.60 18.13
CA TYR A 83 28.68 11.10 17.90
C TYR A 83 28.91 9.90 18.81
N TRP A 84 29.52 8.85 18.29
CA TRP A 84 29.80 7.65 19.04
C TRP A 84 31.20 7.12 18.77
N ARG A 85 31.74 6.40 19.75
CA ARG A 85 33.07 5.79 19.65
C ARG A 85 33.20 4.60 20.59
N VAL A 86 34.09 3.70 20.23
CA VAL A 86 34.37 2.49 20.99
C VAL A 86 35.88 2.31 21.17
N ARG A 87 36.29 1.79 22.33
CA ARG A 87 37.67 1.35 22.57
C ARG A 87 37.69 0.00 23.28
N PRO A 88 38.69 -0.86 23.00
CA PRO A 88 38.82 -2.14 23.69
C PRO A 88 39.32 -1.95 25.13
N ILE A 89 38.91 -2.85 26.01
CA ILE A 89 39.46 -3.07 27.34
C ILE A 89 40.18 -4.42 27.29
N LEU A 90 41.48 -4.40 27.55
CA LEU A 90 42.35 -5.56 27.44
C LEU A 90 42.30 -6.42 28.71
N SER A 91 42.84 -7.64 28.63
CA SER A 91 42.87 -8.61 29.75
C SER A 91 43.53 -8.12 31.06
N ASP A 92 44.28 -7.02 31.01
CA ASP A 92 44.91 -6.38 32.18
C ASP A 92 44.12 -5.16 32.70
N ASP A 93 42.85 -5.04 32.28
CA ASP A 93 41.94 -3.92 32.53
C ASP A 93 42.42 -2.57 31.99
N SER A 94 43.42 -2.56 31.10
CA SER A 94 43.87 -1.33 30.45
C SER A 94 43.00 -0.98 29.25
N TYR A 95 42.77 0.33 29.06
CA TYR A 95 42.05 0.85 27.90
C TYR A 95 42.99 0.95 26.69
N GLY A 96 42.58 0.38 25.57
CA GLY A 96 43.20 0.65 24.27
C GLY A 96 42.84 2.04 23.74
N ASN A 97 43.32 2.33 22.53
CA ASN A 97 42.93 3.55 21.81
C ASN A 97 41.47 3.46 21.36
N TRP A 98 40.81 4.61 21.23
CA TRP A 98 39.57 4.71 20.48
C TRP A 98 39.79 4.19 19.05
N ILE A 99 38.86 3.36 18.58
CA ILE A 99 38.86 2.77 17.25
C ILE A 99 38.77 3.89 16.22
N ASP A 100 37.64 4.60 16.22
CA ASP A 100 37.40 5.85 15.52
C ASP A 100 36.29 6.64 16.25
N THR A 101 35.82 7.73 15.66
CA THR A 101 34.63 8.47 16.09
C THR A 101 33.73 8.69 14.88
N TYR A 102 32.52 8.13 14.92
CA TYR A 102 31.53 8.26 13.86
C TYR A 102 30.39 9.19 14.30
N SER A 103 29.83 9.93 13.35
CA SER A 103 28.61 10.74 13.52
C SER A 103 27.42 10.16 12.80
N PHE A 104 26.21 10.48 13.28
CA PHE A 104 24.95 10.24 12.57
C PHE A 104 23.92 11.31 12.94
N ILE A 105 22.88 11.44 12.12
CA ILE A 105 21.75 12.34 12.30
C ILE A 105 20.47 11.52 12.37
N ILE A 106 19.55 11.87 13.29
CA ILE A 106 18.18 11.35 13.25
C ILE A 106 17.33 12.35 12.46
N GLY A 107 16.63 11.85 11.44
CA GLY A 107 15.74 12.64 10.58
C GLY A 107 14.55 13.26 11.32
N PRO A 108 13.52 13.74 10.61
CA PRO A 108 12.28 14.21 11.21
C PRO A 108 11.35 13.04 11.57
N SER A 109 10.52 13.24 12.60
CA SER A 109 9.35 12.38 12.83
C SER A 109 8.23 12.72 11.83
N ILE A 110 7.45 11.73 11.40
CA ILE A 110 6.37 11.95 10.42
C ILE A 110 4.97 11.60 10.96
N SER A 111 4.91 10.81 12.03
CA SER A 111 3.70 10.47 12.77
C SER A 111 3.42 11.45 13.90
N SER A 112 2.13 11.66 14.17
CA SER A 112 1.64 12.36 15.35
C SER A 112 0.91 11.41 16.32
N ALA A 113 1.17 10.12 16.18
CA ALA A 113 0.58 9.10 17.03
C ALA A 113 0.95 9.30 18.50
N TYR A 114 0.06 8.85 19.38
CA TYR A 114 0.28 8.81 20.82
C TYR A 114 -0.44 7.61 21.42
N SER A 115 -0.22 7.33 22.70
CA SER A 115 -0.87 6.20 23.38
C SER A 115 -1.59 6.59 24.67
N ILE A 116 -2.51 5.72 25.08
CA ILE A 116 -3.20 5.75 26.37
C ILE A 116 -2.98 4.38 27.03
N ASN A 117 -2.32 4.40 28.19
CA ASN A 117 -2.03 3.20 28.97
C ASN A 117 -3.10 3.04 30.07
N TYR A 118 -3.87 1.95 30.03
CA TYR A 118 -4.88 1.63 31.04
C TYR A 118 -4.35 0.64 32.08
N ASN A 119 -3.53 -0.34 31.66
CA ASN A 119 -2.90 -1.30 32.55
C ASN A 119 -1.53 -1.76 32.02
N GLU A 120 -0.47 -1.12 32.50
CA GLU A 120 0.91 -1.40 32.06
C GLU A 120 1.39 -2.83 32.36
N ASN A 121 0.83 -3.50 33.36
CA ASN A 121 1.31 -4.85 33.74
C ASN A 121 0.81 -5.95 32.80
N ASP A 122 -0.30 -5.70 32.11
CA ASP A 122 -0.94 -6.68 31.22
C ASP A 122 -0.70 -6.35 29.73
N TYR A 123 0.04 -5.28 29.44
CA TYR A 123 0.47 -4.90 28.10
C TYR A 123 1.39 -5.97 27.50
N SER A 124 1.13 -6.34 26.24
CA SER A 124 1.98 -7.26 25.49
C SER A 124 3.29 -6.58 25.06
N ASN A 125 4.44 -7.14 25.42
CA ASN A 125 5.72 -6.54 25.06
C ASN A 125 5.90 -6.39 23.52
N GLY A 126 6.65 -5.37 23.11
CA GLY A 126 6.99 -5.12 21.72
C GLY A 126 6.73 -3.68 21.30
N VAL A 127 6.74 -3.44 19.99
CA VAL A 127 6.46 -2.14 19.37
C VAL A 127 5.29 -2.30 18.39
N THR A 128 4.49 -1.25 18.21
CA THR A 128 3.36 -1.30 17.28
C THR A 128 3.77 -0.66 15.96
N VAL A 129 3.96 -1.46 14.92
CA VAL A 129 4.11 -0.98 13.54
C VAL A 129 2.73 -0.69 12.97
N PHE A 130 2.61 0.39 12.20
CA PHE A 130 1.41 0.70 11.45
C PHE A 130 1.76 1.38 10.13
N SER A 131 0.81 1.37 9.20
CA SER A 131 0.90 2.09 7.94
C SER A 131 -0.35 2.92 7.69
N SER A 132 -0.18 4.00 6.94
CA SER A 132 -1.25 4.86 6.47
C SER A 132 -1.29 4.84 4.96
N PHE A 133 -2.46 4.55 4.41
CA PHE A 133 -2.60 4.20 3.01
C PHE A 133 -2.66 5.41 2.07
N PHE A 134 -3.28 6.52 2.47
CA PHE A 134 -3.51 7.67 1.57
C PHE A 134 -2.35 8.66 1.47
N ASN A 135 -1.51 8.74 2.50
CA ASN A 135 -0.25 9.49 2.53
C ASN A 135 0.97 8.57 2.51
N TYR A 136 0.75 7.28 2.21
CA TYR A 136 1.77 6.31 1.84
C TYR A 136 2.97 6.19 2.79
N TYR A 137 2.77 6.25 4.10
CA TYR A 137 3.88 6.10 5.04
C TYR A 137 3.64 5.00 6.06
N SER A 138 4.74 4.55 6.65
CA SER A 138 4.73 3.58 7.75
C SER A 138 5.54 4.12 8.93
N ALA A 139 5.12 3.78 10.13
CA ALA A 139 5.82 4.15 11.35
C ALA A 139 5.66 3.09 12.44
N MET A 140 6.56 3.12 13.42
CA MET A 140 6.47 2.30 14.63
C MET A 140 6.39 3.18 15.86
N ILE A 141 5.55 2.79 16.82
CA ILE A 141 5.46 3.43 18.13
C ILE A 141 5.75 2.45 19.27
N ASP A 142 6.40 2.95 20.31
CA ASP A 142 6.60 2.22 21.56
C ASP A 142 5.32 2.18 22.42
N GLN A 143 5.38 1.54 23.59
CA GLN A 143 4.27 1.48 24.55
C GLN A 143 3.79 2.88 25.01
N GLN A 144 4.70 3.85 25.08
CA GLN A 144 4.38 5.22 25.47
C GLN A 144 3.81 6.03 24.30
N GLY A 145 3.79 5.47 23.09
CA GLY A 145 3.29 6.10 21.88
C GLY A 145 4.30 7.04 21.22
N ASN A 146 5.58 6.96 21.59
CA ASN A 146 6.62 7.72 20.91
C ASN A 146 6.93 7.05 19.57
N GLU A 147 7.07 7.84 18.50
CA GLU A 147 7.59 7.33 17.23
C GLU A 147 9.06 6.92 17.38
N ILE A 148 9.37 5.67 17.00
CA ILE A 148 10.70 5.07 17.10
C ILE A 148 11.32 4.69 15.76
N TRP A 149 10.51 4.58 14.71
CA TRP A 149 10.91 4.33 13.33
C TRP A 149 9.87 4.92 12.37
N ASN A 150 10.30 5.39 11.21
CA ASN A 150 9.42 5.75 10.11
C ASN A 150 10.02 5.51 8.72
N SER A 151 9.15 5.44 7.71
CA SER A 151 9.53 5.22 6.31
C SER A 151 10.10 6.46 5.61
N SER A 152 10.26 7.60 6.28
CA SER A 152 10.74 8.85 5.67
C SER A 152 9.98 9.20 4.38
N ASP A 153 10.68 9.57 3.30
CA ASP A 153 10.16 10.00 2.01
C ASP A 153 10.05 8.88 0.96
N THR A 154 10.10 7.60 1.37
CA THR A 154 10.11 6.46 0.44
C THR A 154 8.73 5.92 0.08
N ASP A 155 7.65 6.59 0.51
CA ASP A 155 6.24 6.24 0.25
C ASP A 155 5.91 4.73 0.44
N ILE A 156 6.43 4.12 1.52
CA ILE A 156 6.24 2.69 1.84
C ILE A 156 5.00 2.48 2.71
N VAL A 157 4.12 1.57 2.28
CA VAL A 157 2.97 1.09 3.05
C VAL A 157 3.22 -0.35 3.52
N TYR A 158 3.41 -0.51 4.83
CA TYR A 158 3.53 -1.81 5.50
C TYR A 158 2.22 -2.62 5.40
N TYR A 159 2.34 -3.91 5.10
CA TYR A 159 1.23 -4.88 5.06
C TYR A 159 1.30 -5.88 6.21
N ASN A 160 2.44 -6.54 6.39
CA ASN A 160 2.59 -7.59 7.39
C ASN A 160 4.07 -7.82 7.73
N THR A 161 4.29 -8.62 8.77
CA THR A 161 5.60 -9.13 9.16
C THR A 161 5.60 -10.65 9.00
N ASP A 162 6.69 -11.24 8.54
CA ASP A 162 6.81 -12.70 8.44
C ASP A 162 7.09 -13.37 9.81
N TYR A 163 7.33 -14.69 9.80
CA TYR A 163 7.65 -15.45 11.00
C TYR A 163 8.97 -15.02 11.70
N ASN A 164 9.90 -14.37 10.99
CA ASN A 164 11.22 -13.98 11.54
C ASN A 164 11.40 -12.47 11.69
N GLY A 165 10.31 -11.69 11.56
CA GLY A 165 10.33 -10.26 11.84
C GLY A 165 10.63 -9.37 10.63
N GLN A 166 10.68 -9.92 9.42
CA GLN A 166 10.93 -9.15 8.19
C GLN A 166 9.67 -8.40 7.76
N LEU A 167 9.86 -7.15 7.32
CA LEU A 167 8.78 -6.24 6.95
C LEU A 167 8.40 -6.44 5.48
N LEU A 168 7.10 -6.57 5.25
CA LEU A 168 6.49 -6.75 3.93
C LEU A 168 5.47 -5.63 3.69
N GLY A 169 5.37 -5.16 2.45
CA GLY A 169 4.49 -4.04 2.10
C GLY A 169 4.47 -3.76 0.61
N CYS A 170 4.15 -2.52 0.25
CA CYS A 170 4.33 -1.98 -1.09
C CYS A 170 4.95 -0.58 -1.03
N TYR A 171 5.37 -0.05 -2.18
CA TYR A 171 5.74 1.36 -2.33
C TYR A 171 4.99 2.00 -3.50
N VAL A 172 4.87 3.32 -3.52
CA VAL A 172 4.22 4.05 -4.61
C VAL A 172 5.19 4.36 -5.74
N ASN A 173 4.82 3.99 -6.97
CA ASN A 173 5.55 4.37 -8.17
C ASN A 173 4.60 4.68 -9.34
N ASN A 174 4.35 5.96 -9.57
CA ASN A 174 3.44 6.44 -10.62
C ASN A 174 3.94 6.22 -12.06
N ASP A 175 5.20 5.80 -12.25
CA ASP A 175 5.75 5.49 -13.57
C ASP A 175 5.44 4.04 -14.03
N LEU A 176 4.92 3.19 -13.14
CA LEU A 176 4.57 1.81 -13.42
C LEU A 176 3.09 1.65 -13.81
N GLU A 177 2.77 0.63 -14.61
CA GLU A 177 1.38 0.28 -14.95
C GLU A 177 0.59 -0.09 -13.69
N HIS A 178 1.16 -0.98 -12.88
CA HIS A 178 0.71 -1.28 -11.53
C HIS A 178 1.58 -0.48 -10.56
N TYR A 179 0.99 0.57 -9.96
CA TYR A 179 1.73 1.61 -9.25
C TYR A 179 2.05 1.30 -7.77
N LEU A 180 1.67 0.12 -7.28
CA LEU A 180 1.88 -0.35 -5.91
C LEU A 180 2.63 -1.71 -5.86
N PRO A 181 3.83 -1.81 -6.44
CA PRO A 181 4.62 -3.05 -6.39
C PRO A 181 4.86 -3.53 -4.96
N GLY A 182 4.69 -4.83 -4.73
CA GLY A 182 4.92 -5.50 -3.45
C GLY A 182 6.42 -5.71 -3.16
N ILE A 183 6.83 -5.47 -1.91
CA ILE A 183 8.23 -5.51 -1.47
C ILE A 183 8.43 -6.19 -0.11
N GLU A 184 9.61 -6.81 0.05
CA GLU A 184 10.25 -6.99 1.35
C GLU A 184 11.25 -5.86 1.56
N PHE A 185 11.26 -5.23 2.72
CA PHE A 185 12.10 -4.08 3.00
C PHE A 185 12.70 -4.09 4.40
N SER A 186 13.81 -3.37 4.58
CA SER A 186 14.47 -3.19 5.88
C SER A 186 14.02 -1.90 6.58
N ILE A 187 14.38 -1.76 7.87
CA ILE A 187 14.20 -0.50 8.61
C ILE A 187 15.04 0.67 8.06
N ASP A 188 16.04 0.39 7.22
CA ASP A 188 16.82 1.40 6.51
C ASP A 188 16.15 1.79 5.16
N ASN A 189 14.91 1.33 4.92
CA ASN A 189 14.15 1.46 3.67
C ASN A 189 14.81 0.84 2.43
N GLU A 190 15.75 -0.11 2.62
CA GLU A 190 16.33 -0.85 1.50
C GLU A 190 15.37 -1.96 1.03
N TYR A 191 15.14 -2.04 -0.28
CA TYR A 191 14.31 -3.09 -0.88
C TYR A 191 15.11 -4.39 -1.00
N ILE A 192 14.69 -5.41 -0.26
CA ILE A 192 15.32 -6.73 -0.19
C ILE A 192 14.80 -7.62 -1.33
N TRP A 193 13.50 -7.56 -1.57
CA TRP A 193 12.83 -8.28 -2.65
C TRP A 193 11.67 -7.42 -3.19
N GLU A 194 11.37 -7.58 -4.48
CA GLU A 194 10.28 -6.87 -5.17
C GLU A 194 9.60 -7.85 -6.13
N GLU A 195 8.28 -7.82 -6.20
CA GLU A 195 7.50 -8.68 -7.09
C GLU A 195 7.68 -8.29 -8.59
N PRO A 196 7.34 -9.16 -9.57
CA PRO A 196 7.57 -8.90 -11.00
C PRO A 196 6.88 -7.65 -11.58
N ASN A 197 5.77 -7.22 -10.98
CA ASN A 197 4.86 -6.17 -11.42
C ASN A 197 4.15 -6.49 -12.75
N ASP A 198 3.94 -7.79 -13.02
CA ASP A 198 3.19 -8.27 -14.20
C ASP A 198 1.66 -8.13 -14.00
N HIS A 199 1.20 -8.12 -12.76
CA HIS A 199 -0.21 -8.03 -12.36
C HIS A 199 -0.32 -7.08 -11.18
N PHE A 200 -1.50 -6.49 -10.96
CA PHE A 200 -1.75 -5.66 -9.80
C PHE A 200 -1.77 -6.52 -8.53
N LEU A 201 -0.70 -6.46 -7.73
CA LEU A 201 -0.68 -6.99 -6.37
C LEU A 201 -1.47 -6.06 -5.46
N HIS A 202 -2.35 -6.64 -4.64
CA HIS A 202 -3.11 -5.87 -3.68
C HIS A 202 -3.23 -6.56 -2.33
N HIS A 203 -3.35 -5.73 -1.29
CA HIS A 203 -3.67 -6.07 0.08
C HIS A 203 -2.70 -6.94 0.90
N GLU A 204 -2.09 -7.98 0.33
CA GLU A 204 -1.37 -8.98 1.10
C GLU A 204 -0.14 -9.50 0.38
N LEU A 205 0.98 -9.55 1.11
CA LEU A 205 2.22 -10.19 0.72
C LEU A 205 2.79 -10.90 1.95
N ILE A 206 3.11 -12.18 1.82
CA ILE A 206 3.61 -13.04 2.89
C ILE A 206 4.85 -13.77 2.40
N LYS A 207 5.94 -13.68 3.16
CA LYS A 207 7.11 -14.53 2.95
C LYS A 207 6.91 -15.87 3.65
N LEU A 208 7.03 -16.95 2.88
CA LEU A 208 6.92 -18.33 3.36
C LEU A 208 8.25 -18.79 3.98
N PRO A 209 8.24 -19.82 4.85
CA PRO A 209 9.46 -20.31 5.51
C PRO A 209 10.54 -20.89 4.57
N ASP A 210 10.18 -21.28 3.34
CA ASP A 210 11.15 -21.66 2.30
C ASP A 210 11.77 -20.47 1.55
N GLY A 211 11.32 -19.24 1.87
CA GLY A 211 11.75 -17.98 1.30
C GLY A 211 10.93 -17.50 0.10
N ASN A 212 9.97 -18.30 -0.39
CA ASN A 212 9.08 -17.91 -1.48
C ASN A 212 8.01 -16.93 -1.01
N TYR A 213 7.34 -16.25 -1.95
CA TYR A 213 6.39 -15.18 -1.62
C TYR A 213 4.98 -15.56 -2.04
N LEU A 214 4.06 -15.59 -1.08
CA LEU A 214 2.63 -15.77 -1.27
C LEU A 214 1.98 -14.38 -1.37
N GLY A 215 1.15 -14.14 -2.39
CA GLY A 215 0.40 -12.89 -2.51
C GLY A 215 -0.93 -13.02 -3.23
N LEU A 216 -1.65 -11.90 -3.27
CA LEU A 216 -2.93 -11.72 -3.95
C LEU A 216 -2.78 -10.80 -5.16
N ILE A 217 -3.25 -11.25 -6.31
CA ILE A 217 -3.33 -10.46 -7.55
C ILE A 217 -4.74 -10.54 -8.14
N GLU A 218 -5.11 -9.58 -8.98
CA GLU A 218 -6.42 -9.60 -9.66
C GLU A 218 -6.46 -10.52 -10.89
N ASP A 219 -7.63 -11.07 -11.19
CA ASP A 219 -8.00 -11.65 -12.48
C ASP A 219 -9.33 -11.03 -12.94
N ILE A 220 -9.50 -10.79 -14.24
CA ILE A 220 -10.70 -10.16 -14.78
C ILE A 220 -11.31 -11.07 -15.84
N ARG A 221 -12.59 -11.43 -15.66
CA ARG A 221 -13.35 -12.24 -16.62
C ARG A 221 -14.71 -11.64 -16.90
N ILE A 222 -15.25 -11.89 -18.09
CA ILE A 222 -16.60 -11.43 -18.45
C ILE A 222 -17.64 -12.35 -17.80
N GLY A 223 -18.51 -11.76 -16.99
CA GLY A 223 -19.61 -12.41 -16.27
C GLY A 223 -20.98 -11.79 -16.57
N PRO A 224 -22.07 -12.42 -16.11
CA PRO A 224 -23.41 -11.87 -16.28
C PRO A 224 -23.69 -10.71 -15.33
N ILE A 225 -24.65 -9.85 -15.65
CA ILE A 225 -25.23 -8.93 -14.67
C ILE A 225 -26.47 -9.63 -14.07
N PRO A 226 -26.47 -9.97 -12.78
CA PRO A 226 -27.57 -10.65 -12.12
C PRO A 226 -28.79 -9.73 -11.95
N TYR A 227 -29.96 -10.33 -11.75
CA TYR A 227 -31.16 -9.59 -11.42
C TYR A 227 -31.07 -8.99 -10.01
N GLY A 228 -31.19 -7.66 -9.93
CA GLY A 228 -31.30 -6.92 -8.69
C GLY A 228 -31.90 -5.52 -8.90
N PRO A 229 -31.96 -4.68 -7.84
CA PRO A 229 -32.39 -3.28 -7.94
C PRO A 229 -31.64 -2.47 -9.01
N TRP A 230 -30.38 -2.83 -9.29
CA TRP A 230 -29.53 -2.23 -10.33
C TRP A 230 -29.87 -2.65 -11.78
N THR A 231 -30.72 -3.67 -11.99
CA THR A 231 -30.97 -4.23 -13.34
C THR A 231 -31.36 -3.16 -14.36
N THR A 232 -32.27 -2.26 -13.97
CA THR A 232 -32.77 -1.20 -14.86
C THR A 232 -31.68 -0.18 -15.19
N LEU A 233 -30.76 0.09 -14.26
CA LEU A 233 -29.61 0.95 -14.49
C LEU A 233 -28.70 0.35 -15.56
N PHE A 234 -28.31 -0.91 -15.40
CA PHE A 234 -27.48 -1.60 -16.40
C PHE A 234 -28.15 -1.72 -17.77
N GLN A 235 -29.47 -1.99 -17.82
CA GLN A 235 -30.20 -2.00 -19.09
C GLN A 235 -30.14 -0.67 -19.81
N ALA A 236 -30.18 0.41 -19.04
CA ALA A 236 -30.15 1.74 -19.58
C ALA A 236 -28.73 2.20 -19.96
N LEU A 237 -27.69 1.60 -19.36
CA LEU A 237 -26.30 1.65 -19.82
C LEU A 237 -26.03 0.80 -21.08
N GLY A 238 -27.03 0.11 -21.61
CA GLY A 238 -26.95 -0.66 -22.86
C GLY A 238 -26.64 -2.15 -22.70
N TYR A 239 -26.54 -2.65 -21.47
CA TYR A 239 -26.39 -4.08 -21.21
C TYR A 239 -27.74 -4.81 -21.33
N GLN A 240 -27.72 -6.12 -21.56
CA GLN A 240 -28.94 -6.94 -21.54
C GLN A 240 -29.47 -7.08 -20.10
N ALA A 241 -28.56 -7.23 -19.14
CA ALA A 241 -28.81 -7.50 -17.72
C ALA A 241 -29.93 -8.53 -17.50
N ASN A 242 -29.81 -9.66 -18.21
CA ASN A 242 -30.81 -10.71 -18.20
C ASN A 242 -30.52 -11.83 -17.20
N GLY A 243 -29.50 -11.65 -16.35
CA GLY A 243 -29.11 -12.59 -15.30
C GLY A 243 -28.25 -13.77 -15.76
N PHE A 244 -28.01 -13.96 -17.06
CA PHE A 244 -27.34 -15.17 -17.57
C PHE A 244 -26.30 -14.93 -18.65
N SER A 245 -26.40 -13.85 -19.42
CA SER A 245 -25.50 -13.59 -20.54
C SER A 245 -24.21 -12.94 -20.04
N PRO A 246 -23.02 -13.52 -20.29
CA PRO A 246 -21.77 -12.88 -19.95
C PRO A 246 -21.59 -11.60 -20.76
N GLU A 247 -21.57 -10.46 -20.09
CA GLU A 247 -21.60 -9.14 -20.76
C GLU A 247 -20.94 -8.01 -19.95
N PHE A 248 -20.42 -8.30 -18.75
CA PHE A 248 -19.85 -7.29 -17.87
C PHE A 248 -18.53 -7.77 -17.25
N PRO A 249 -17.50 -6.91 -17.08
CA PRO A 249 -16.25 -7.31 -16.44
C PRO A 249 -16.46 -7.57 -14.95
N TRP A 250 -16.06 -8.75 -14.48
CA TRP A 250 -15.98 -9.12 -13.08
C TRP A 250 -14.51 -9.19 -12.68
N VAL A 251 -14.16 -8.61 -11.53
CA VAL A 251 -12.82 -8.68 -10.94
C VAL A 251 -12.85 -9.72 -9.83
N GLY A 252 -12.13 -10.81 -10.03
CA GLY A 252 -11.88 -11.84 -9.02
C GLY A 252 -10.42 -11.81 -8.59
N ASP A 253 -10.07 -12.63 -7.60
CA ASP A 253 -8.72 -12.67 -7.03
C ASP A 253 -8.05 -14.00 -7.30
N LYS A 254 -6.74 -13.93 -7.48
CA LYS A 254 -5.85 -15.07 -7.65
C LYS A 254 -4.79 -15.06 -6.56
N ILE A 255 -4.69 -16.17 -5.85
CA ILE A 255 -3.60 -16.45 -4.91
C ILE A 255 -2.45 -17.01 -5.73
N VAL A 256 -1.24 -16.46 -5.53
CA VAL A 256 -0.03 -16.91 -6.24
C VAL A 256 1.13 -17.08 -5.28
N ILE A 257 2.03 -18.02 -5.60
CA ILE A 257 3.33 -18.14 -4.96
C ILE A 257 4.41 -17.89 -6.00
N TRP A 258 5.23 -16.88 -5.77
CA TRP A 258 6.43 -16.60 -6.55
C TRP A 258 7.64 -17.29 -5.96
N ASP A 259 8.44 -17.88 -6.84
CA ASP A 259 9.78 -18.33 -6.49
C ASP A 259 10.69 -17.14 -6.19
N LYS A 260 11.43 -17.20 -5.07
CA LYS A 260 12.23 -16.08 -4.58
C LYS A 260 13.33 -15.62 -5.55
N ASP A 261 13.89 -16.54 -6.34
CA ASP A 261 15.07 -16.31 -7.17
C ASP A 261 14.68 -16.00 -8.63
N THR A 262 13.78 -16.80 -9.20
CA THR A 262 13.34 -16.68 -10.60
C THR A 262 12.18 -15.69 -10.78
N LYS A 263 11.45 -15.39 -9.69
CA LYS A 263 10.22 -14.61 -9.67
C LYS A 263 9.08 -15.20 -10.53
N GLU A 264 9.19 -16.46 -10.97
CA GLU A 264 8.11 -17.14 -11.68
C GLU A 264 7.03 -17.61 -10.69
N ILE A 265 5.76 -17.62 -11.13
CA ILE A 265 4.66 -18.19 -10.35
C ILE A 265 4.81 -19.73 -10.36
N ILE A 266 5.07 -20.31 -9.20
CA ILE A 266 5.23 -21.77 -9.01
C ILE A 266 3.96 -22.46 -8.52
N TRP A 267 3.00 -21.68 -7.99
CA TRP A 267 1.68 -22.16 -7.61
C TRP A 267 0.65 -21.05 -7.75
N GLU A 268 -0.57 -21.39 -8.16
CA GLU A 268 -1.69 -20.44 -8.28
C GLU A 268 -3.06 -21.09 -7.97
N TRP A 269 -4.00 -20.27 -7.52
CA TRP A 269 -5.40 -20.62 -7.27
C TRP A 269 -6.30 -19.41 -7.55
N ASN A 270 -7.43 -19.58 -8.23
CA ASN A 270 -8.22 -18.47 -8.75
C ASN A 270 -9.70 -18.58 -8.35
N THR A 271 -10.30 -17.50 -7.85
CA THR A 271 -11.70 -17.50 -7.43
C THR A 271 -12.66 -17.87 -8.57
N PHE A 272 -12.40 -17.50 -9.83
CA PHE A 272 -13.25 -17.88 -10.95
C PHE A 272 -13.30 -19.39 -11.23
N ASP A 273 -12.30 -20.14 -10.80
CA ASP A 273 -12.23 -21.58 -11.05
C ASP A 273 -12.89 -22.39 -9.92
N TYR A 274 -13.05 -21.79 -8.73
CA TYR A 274 -13.47 -22.49 -7.52
C TYR A 274 -14.68 -21.87 -6.80
N TYR A 275 -15.03 -20.61 -7.05
CA TYR A 275 -16.26 -19.99 -6.58
C TYR A 275 -17.31 -19.93 -7.68
N SER A 276 -18.57 -20.09 -7.26
CA SER A 276 -19.72 -19.91 -8.14
C SER A 276 -20.02 -18.42 -8.32
N MET A 277 -20.05 -17.93 -9.56
CA MET A 277 -20.51 -16.56 -9.89
C MET A 277 -22.01 -16.34 -9.63
N ASN A 278 -22.75 -17.37 -9.20
CA ASN A 278 -24.09 -17.17 -8.64
C ASN A 278 -24.06 -16.55 -7.24
N ASP A 279 -22.90 -16.55 -6.59
CA ASP A 279 -22.69 -15.87 -5.32
C ASP A 279 -22.17 -14.48 -5.59
N TYR A 280 -22.91 -13.49 -5.14
CA TYR A 280 -22.56 -12.08 -5.24
C TYR A 280 -23.32 -11.36 -4.14
N ASP A 281 -22.83 -10.19 -3.74
CA ASP A 281 -23.52 -9.39 -2.76
C ASP A 281 -24.86 -8.89 -3.31
N THR A 282 -25.95 -9.24 -2.63
CA THR A 282 -27.31 -8.78 -2.92
C THR A 282 -27.84 -7.76 -1.91
N ILE A 283 -27.10 -7.57 -0.81
CA ILE A 283 -27.55 -6.80 0.34
C ILE A 283 -26.95 -5.39 0.28
N SER A 284 -25.68 -5.26 -0.12
CA SER A 284 -25.04 -3.97 -0.30
C SER A 284 -25.20 -3.42 -1.73
N ASP A 285 -24.82 -2.16 -1.91
CA ASP A 285 -24.88 -1.44 -3.18
C ASP A 285 -23.64 -1.66 -4.08
N THR A 286 -22.85 -2.72 -3.87
CA THR A 286 -21.66 -3.02 -4.71
C THR A 286 -21.95 -3.11 -6.21
N TRP A 287 -23.15 -3.55 -6.61
CA TRP A 287 -23.57 -3.53 -8.02
C TRP A 287 -23.89 -2.15 -8.58
N PHE A 288 -24.35 -1.21 -7.73
CA PHE A 288 -24.50 0.19 -8.15
C PHE A 288 -23.13 0.82 -8.34
N GLN A 289 -22.18 0.56 -7.42
CA GLN A 289 -20.77 0.96 -7.60
C GLN A 289 -20.20 0.36 -8.89
N ALA A 290 -20.52 -0.89 -9.20
CA ALA A 290 -20.05 -1.55 -10.41
C ALA A 290 -20.53 -0.85 -11.69
N ALA A 291 -21.78 -0.39 -11.71
CA ALA A 291 -22.31 0.39 -12.83
C ALA A 291 -21.51 1.68 -13.07
N THR A 292 -21.09 2.35 -11.99
CA THR A 292 -20.24 3.54 -11.99
C THR A 292 -18.81 3.21 -12.47
N LEU A 293 -18.19 2.19 -11.87
CA LEU A 293 -16.80 1.80 -12.16
C LEU A 293 -16.62 1.10 -13.51
N GLY A 294 -17.70 0.63 -14.15
CA GLY A 294 -17.64 -0.11 -15.40
C GLY A 294 -17.12 -1.55 -15.27
N ARG A 295 -16.96 -2.03 -14.03
CA ARG A 295 -16.58 -3.40 -13.67
C ARG A 295 -17.13 -3.75 -12.29
N PHE A 296 -17.40 -5.02 -12.03
CA PHE A 296 -17.88 -5.51 -10.74
C PHE A 296 -16.73 -6.11 -9.95
N ASP A 297 -16.34 -5.45 -8.87
CA ASP A 297 -15.38 -5.98 -7.91
C ASP A 297 -16.02 -7.09 -7.09
N TRP A 298 -15.81 -8.34 -7.49
CA TRP A 298 -16.64 -9.47 -7.07
C TRP A 298 -16.21 -10.05 -5.73
N THR A 299 -14.93 -10.40 -5.58
CA THR A 299 -14.44 -11.07 -4.36
C THR A 299 -13.78 -10.10 -3.40
N HIS A 300 -13.01 -9.12 -3.92
CA HIS A 300 -12.22 -8.16 -3.16
C HIS A 300 -11.50 -8.83 -1.99
N SER A 301 -10.71 -9.84 -2.29
CA SER A 301 -9.94 -10.56 -1.29
C SER A 301 -8.86 -9.68 -0.71
N ASN A 302 -8.74 -9.72 0.63
CA ASN A 302 -7.99 -8.70 1.36
C ASN A 302 -7.05 -9.26 2.44
N ALA A 303 -7.06 -10.58 2.65
CA ALA A 303 -6.20 -11.23 3.63
C ALA A 303 -5.98 -12.70 3.29
N LEU A 304 -4.76 -13.16 3.59
CA LEU A 304 -4.35 -14.55 3.53
C LEU A 304 -3.79 -15.00 4.88
N ASP A 305 -3.90 -16.29 5.15
CA ASP A 305 -3.11 -16.98 6.17
C ASP A 305 -2.83 -18.42 5.69
N TYR A 306 -1.95 -19.16 6.34
CA TYR A 306 -1.55 -20.49 5.88
C TYR A 306 -1.14 -21.43 7.03
N ASP A 307 -1.29 -22.74 6.79
CA ASP A 307 -0.68 -23.77 7.63
C ASP A 307 0.61 -24.27 6.95
N TRP A 308 1.73 -24.25 7.67
CA TRP A 308 3.02 -24.76 7.19
C TRP A 308 3.37 -26.11 7.79
N SER A 309 3.80 -27.06 6.96
CA SER A 309 4.35 -28.34 7.40
C SER A 309 5.87 -28.32 7.33
N PHE A 310 6.52 -28.24 8.49
CA PHE A 310 7.97 -28.41 8.63
C PHE A 310 8.46 -29.84 8.30
N ILE A 311 7.56 -30.82 8.19
CA ILE A 311 7.92 -32.20 7.82
C ILE A 311 8.10 -32.31 6.30
N THR A 312 7.21 -31.70 5.53
CA THR A 312 7.24 -31.71 4.05
C THR A 312 7.92 -30.48 3.47
N ASN A 313 8.20 -29.47 4.31
CA ASN A 313 8.73 -28.17 3.94
C ASN A 313 7.89 -27.49 2.86
N SER A 314 6.58 -27.43 3.11
CA SER A 314 5.59 -26.90 2.17
C SER A 314 4.36 -26.37 2.89
N VAL A 315 3.58 -25.54 2.19
CA VAL A 315 2.23 -25.15 2.63
C VAL A 315 1.31 -26.38 2.61
N ASP A 316 0.49 -26.53 3.65
CA ASP A 316 -0.55 -27.56 3.74
C ASP A 316 -1.92 -26.99 3.37
N LYS A 317 -2.25 -25.83 3.95
CA LYS A 317 -3.54 -25.16 3.80
C LYS A 317 -3.34 -23.66 3.61
N ILE A 318 -4.24 -23.04 2.85
CA ILE A 318 -4.33 -21.59 2.68
C ILE A 318 -5.71 -21.14 3.12
N TYR A 319 -5.79 -20.01 3.83
CA TYR A 319 -7.03 -19.38 4.25
C TYR A 319 -7.18 -18.06 3.50
N LEU A 320 -8.36 -17.81 2.95
CA LEU A 320 -8.65 -16.63 2.13
C LEU A 320 -9.85 -15.88 2.70
N SER A 321 -9.70 -14.57 2.92
CA SER A 321 -10.81 -13.66 3.21
C SER A 321 -11.27 -13.00 1.91
N ALA A 322 -12.53 -13.19 1.53
CA ALA A 322 -13.21 -12.49 0.44
C ALA A 322 -14.22 -11.49 1.02
N ARG A 323 -13.90 -10.20 0.93
CA ARG A 323 -14.64 -9.12 1.59
C ARG A 323 -16.06 -9.00 1.05
N HIS A 324 -16.22 -8.90 -0.27
CA HIS A 324 -17.52 -8.63 -0.90
C HIS A 324 -18.46 -9.84 -0.88
N LEU A 325 -17.93 -11.04 -0.65
CA LEU A 325 -18.76 -12.22 -0.41
C LEU A 325 -19.04 -12.46 1.08
N SER A 326 -18.43 -11.68 1.97
CA SER A 326 -18.45 -11.92 3.41
C SER A 326 -18.13 -13.39 3.74
N ARG A 327 -17.06 -13.90 3.11
CA ARG A 327 -16.69 -15.32 3.08
C ARG A 327 -15.23 -15.52 3.46
N ILE A 328 -14.99 -16.53 4.30
CA ILE A 328 -13.65 -17.04 4.60
C ILE A 328 -13.58 -18.50 4.14
N SER A 329 -12.51 -18.85 3.44
CA SER A 329 -12.35 -20.16 2.81
C SER A 329 -11.07 -20.83 3.28
N LYS A 330 -11.14 -22.13 3.55
CA LYS A 330 -9.96 -22.99 3.75
C LYS A 330 -9.71 -23.82 2.51
N ILE A 331 -8.50 -23.73 1.98
CA ILE A 331 -8.10 -24.32 0.70
C ILE A 331 -6.98 -25.33 0.96
N ASP A 332 -7.12 -26.51 0.36
CA ASP A 332 -6.07 -27.53 0.36
C ASP A 332 -4.99 -27.19 -0.68
N TYR A 333 -3.74 -27.03 -0.24
CA TYR A 333 -2.65 -26.57 -1.10
C TYR A 333 -2.37 -27.52 -2.27
N ASN A 334 -2.41 -28.84 -2.01
CA ASN A 334 -2.03 -29.86 -2.99
C ASN A 334 -3.14 -30.14 -4.02
N SER A 335 -4.38 -30.29 -3.55
CA SER A 335 -5.52 -30.62 -4.41
C SER A 335 -6.22 -29.38 -4.98
N LYS A 336 -5.92 -28.20 -4.43
CA LYS A 336 -6.55 -26.91 -4.74
C LYS A 336 -8.05 -26.84 -4.42
N ASN A 337 -8.63 -27.88 -3.83
CA ASN A 337 -10.03 -27.90 -3.45
C ASN A 337 -10.27 -27.05 -2.21
N ILE A 338 -11.46 -26.46 -2.13
CA ILE A 338 -11.94 -25.81 -0.92
C ILE A 338 -12.38 -26.90 0.06
N ASP A 339 -11.77 -26.92 1.25
CA ASP A 339 -12.18 -27.79 2.36
C ASP A 339 -13.53 -27.32 2.92
N TRP A 340 -13.66 -26.01 3.12
CA TRP A 340 -14.91 -25.37 3.55
C TRP A 340 -14.93 -23.87 3.21
N ASN A 341 -16.15 -23.33 3.12
CA ASN A 341 -16.44 -21.90 3.12
C ASN A 341 -17.28 -21.57 4.36
N ILE A 342 -16.89 -20.53 5.09
CA ILE A 342 -17.63 -19.96 6.22
C ILE A 342 -18.09 -18.55 5.84
N GLY A 343 -19.34 -18.19 6.14
CA GLY A 343 -19.85 -16.84 5.84
C GLY A 343 -21.37 -16.80 5.76
N LEU A 344 -21.91 -15.82 5.05
CA LEU A 344 -23.34 -15.71 4.79
C LEU A 344 -23.83 -16.78 3.79
N GLU A 345 -25.10 -17.18 3.94
CA GLU A 345 -25.77 -18.06 2.97
C GLU A 345 -25.89 -17.35 1.62
N MET A 346 -25.46 -18.02 0.55
CA MET A 346 -25.42 -17.48 -0.80
C MET A 346 -26.13 -18.42 -1.79
N PRO A 347 -26.57 -17.92 -2.96
CA PRO A 347 -27.42 -18.68 -3.89
C PRO A 347 -26.84 -20.01 -4.41
N SER A 348 -25.52 -20.17 -4.47
CA SER A 348 -24.89 -21.42 -4.89
C SER A 348 -25.08 -22.57 -3.90
N GLY A 349 -25.24 -22.25 -2.61
CA GLY A 349 -25.12 -23.21 -1.52
C GLY A 349 -23.67 -23.65 -1.21
N ASP A 350 -22.66 -22.90 -1.66
CA ASP A 350 -21.24 -23.21 -1.37
C ASP A 350 -20.83 -22.79 0.04
N THR A 351 -21.51 -21.80 0.64
CA THR A 351 -21.36 -21.43 2.06
C THR A 351 -22.32 -22.25 2.92
N ASN A 352 -21.89 -23.44 3.33
CA ASN A 352 -22.72 -24.36 4.12
C ASN A 352 -22.47 -24.29 5.64
N LEU A 353 -21.52 -23.46 6.09
CA LEU A 353 -21.09 -23.38 7.48
C LEU A 353 -21.06 -21.93 7.96
N GLY A 354 -21.42 -21.72 9.23
CA GLY A 354 -21.19 -20.44 9.93
C GLY A 354 -22.13 -19.29 9.53
N ASN A 355 -23.27 -19.60 8.92
CA ASN A 355 -24.30 -18.60 8.55
C ASN A 355 -24.79 -17.77 9.75
N GLU A 356 -24.70 -18.32 10.97
CA GLU A 356 -25.08 -17.65 12.22
C GLU A 356 -23.99 -16.71 12.78
N LEU A 357 -22.75 -16.74 12.25
CA LEU A 357 -21.67 -15.85 12.67
C LEU A 357 -21.92 -14.40 12.23
N LYS A 358 -22.54 -14.25 11.04
CA LYS A 358 -23.04 -12.98 10.49
C LYS A 358 -22.00 -11.85 10.52
N PHE A 359 -20.76 -12.16 10.17
CA PHE A 359 -19.77 -11.13 9.84
C PHE A 359 -20.00 -10.64 8.42
N SER A 360 -19.51 -9.43 8.13
CA SER A 360 -19.63 -8.82 6.82
C SER A 360 -18.44 -7.93 6.49
N PHE A 361 -17.99 -7.97 5.23
CA PHE A 361 -16.87 -7.16 4.75
C PHE A 361 -15.58 -7.32 5.58
N GLN A 362 -15.36 -8.51 6.12
CA GLN A 362 -14.30 -8.78 7.08
C GLN A 362 -12.90 -8.60 6.48
N HIS A 363 -11.95 -8.23 7.33
CA HIS A 363 -10.53 -8.07 7.03
C HIS A 363 -9.68 -8.89 7.99
N SER A 364 -8.45 -9.16 7.57
CA SER A 364 -7.44 -9.93 8.30
C SER A 364 -7.84 -11.36 8.62
N LEU A 365 -6.86 -12.24 8.59
CA LEU A 365 -6.94 -13.59 9.12
C LEU A 365 -5.68 -13.79 9.96
N HIS A 366 -5.85 -14.15 11.23
CA HIS A 366 -4.72 -14.45 12.11
C HIS A 366 -4.97 -15.75 12.86
N LYS A 367 -4.35 -16.82 12.39
CA LYS A 367 -4.43 -18.16 12.98
C LYS A 367 -3.85 -18.16 14.39
N SER A 368 -4.54 -18.83 15.31
CA SER A 368 -4.01 -19.02 16.66
C SER A 368 -3.02 -20.20 16.68
N ILE A 369 -1.78 -19.93 17.10
CA ILE A 369 -0.78 -20.97 17.36
C ILE A 369 -1.22 -21.87 18.51
N SER A 370 -1.79 -21.28 19.57
CA SER A 370 -2.29 -22.00 20.75
C SER A 370 -3.53 -22.84 20.47
N TYR A 371 -4.36 -22.43 19.51
CA TYR A 371 -5.59 -23.11 19.11
C TYR A 371 -5.66 -23.24 17.58
N PRO A 372 -5.02 -24.27 17.00
CA PRO A 372 -4.93 -24.44 15.55
C PRO A 372 -6.27 -24.55 14.82
N SER A 373 -7.38 -24.77 15.52
CA SER A 373 -8.72 -24.78 14.93
C SER A 373 -9.46 -23.43 15.07
N CYS A 374 -8.75 -22.37 15.47
CA CYS A 374 -9.28 -21.02 15.61
C CYS A 374 -8.47 -19.99 14.82
N PHE A 375 -9.11 -18.90 14.45
CA PHE A 375 -8.50 -17.72 13.85
C PHE A 375 -9.23 -16.45 14.28
N ALA A 376 -8.50 -15.35 14.38
CA ALA A 376 -9.07 -14.03 14.57
C ALA A 376 -9.32 -13.33 13.23
N THR A 377 -10.36 -12.50 13.18
CA THR A 377 -10.67 -11.65 12.03
C THR A 377 -11.38 -10.38 12.50
N LEU A 378 -11.28 -9.31 11.72
CA LEU A 378 -12.00 -8.07 11.93
C LEU A 378 -13.27 -8.09 11.08
N ASP A 379 -14.43 -8.18 11.69
CA ASP A 379 -15.70 -7.95 11.04
C ASP A 379 -15.94 -6.43 10.96
N ASN A 380 -15.72 -5.83 9.79
CA ASN A 380 -15.91 -4.39 9.60
C ASN A 380 -17.37 -3.99 9.85
N GLY A 381 -18.33 -4.87 9.53
CA GLY A 381 -19.72 -4.70 9.91
C GLY A 381 -20.50 -3.71 9.04
N ASN A 382 -20.11 -3.53 7.78
CA ASN A 382 -20.73 -2.54 6.86
C ASN A 382 -22.25 -2.74 6.68
N ILE A 383 -22.75 -3.97 6.85
CA ILE A 383 -24.18 -4.29 6.78
C ILE A 383 -24.73 -4.81 8.12
N SER A 384 -24.06 -4.50 9.24
CA SER A 384 -24.43 -5.01 10.58
C SER A 384 -25.85 -4.61 10.99
N GLN A 385 -26.34 -3.44 10.58
CA GLN A 385 -27.71 -3.02 10.88
C GLN A 385 -28.73 -3.97 10.25
N GLN A 386 -28.44 -4.48 9.05
CA GLN A 386 -29.31 -5.38 8.30
C GLN A 386 -29.23 -6.82 8.83
N ILE A 387 -28.03 -7.33 9.12
CA ILE A 387 -27.83 -8.75 9.45
C ILE A 387 -27.83 -9.04 10.96
N LEU A 388 -27.42 -8.07 11.78
CA LEU A 388 -27.36 -8.15 13.25
C LEU A 388 -28.40 -7.26 13.97
N ASN A 389 -29.09 -6.35 13.28
CA ASN A 389 -30.00 -5.35 13.88
C ASN A 389 -29.31 -4.43 14.90
N THR A 390 -28.09 -3.97 14.58
CA THR A 390 -27.42 -2.92 15.36
C THR A 390 -28.07 -1.56 15.14
N ASP A 391 -27.90 -0.63 16.08
CA ASP A 391 -28.44 0.74 15.95
C ASP A 391 -27.70 1.56 14.90
N TYR A 392 -26.39 1.32 14.74
CA TYR A 392 -25.46 1.93 13.78
C TYR A 392 -24.53 0.85 13.18
N PRO A 393 -23.85 1.09 12.04
CA PRO A 393 -22.83 0.18 11.52
C PRO A 393 -21.75 -0.11 12.57
N THR A 394 -21.46 -1.38 12.85
CA THR A 394 -20.66 -1.77 14.03
C THR A 394 -19.54 -2.74 13.65
N THR A 395 -18.30 -2.32 13.84
CA THR A 395 -17.12 -3.19 13.70
C THR A 395 -16.99 -4.12 14.90
N ARG A 396 -16.55 -5.36 14.68
CA ARG A 396 -16.35 -6.38 15.71
C ARG A 396 -15.03 -7.11 15.51
N ALA A 397 -14.28 -7.33 16.57
CA ALA A 397 -13.18 -8.29 16.58
C ALA A 397 -13.73 -9.67 16.95
N LEU A 398 -13.44 -10.69 16.14
CA LEU A 398 -13.97 -12.04 16.32
C LEU A 398 -12.83 -13.05 16.43
N LEU A 399 -12.93 -13.98 17.39
CA LEU A 399 -12.19 -15.23 17.40
C LEU A 399 -13.15 -16.35 17.04
N ILE A 400 -13.00 -16.90 15.84
CA ILE A 400 -13.85 -17.97 15.31
C ILE A 400 -13.10 -19.29 15.47
N CYS A 401 -13.79 -20.31 15.97
CA CYS A 401 -13.27 -21.66 16.11
C CYS A 401 -14.14 -22.68 15.38
N TYR A 402 -13.52 -23.76 14.90
CA TYR A 402 -14.18 -24.92 14.31
C TYR A 402 -13.60 -26.22 14.91
N ASP A 403 -14.28 -27.35 14.74
CA ASP A 403 -13.76 -28.67 15.11
C ASP A 403 -13.26 -29.39 13.85
N GLU A 404 -12.04 -29.92 13.88
CA GLU A 404 -11.46 -30.66 12.75
C GLU A 404 -12.01 -32.09 12.60
N ASN A 405 -12.69 -32.62 13.62
CA ASN A 405 -13.09 -34.03 13.69
C ASN A 405 -14.61 -34.26 13.73
N ILE A 406 -15.42 -33.21 13.60
CA ILE A 406 -16.89 -33.28 13.66
C ILE A 406 -17.47 -32.36 12.57
N ASP A 407 -18.57 -32.77 11.93
CA ASP A 407 -19.46 -31.92 11.11
C ASP A 407 -20.14 -30.80 11.96
N SER A 408 -19.42 -30.15 12.87
CA SER A 408 -19.95 -29.13 13.77
C SER A 408 -19.74 -27.75 13.18
N GLU A 409 -20.81 -26.95 13.23
CA GLU A 409 -20.79 -25.55 12.83
C GLU A 409 -19.68 -24.76 13.53
N PRO A 410 -18.95 -23.90 12.80
CA PRO A 410 -18.03 -22.95 13.41
C PRO A 410 -18.79 -22.03 14.38
N TYR A 411 -18.11 -21.56 15.42
CA TYR A 411 -18.71 -20.72 16.45
C TYR A 411 -17.76 -19.61 16.89
N ILE A 412 -18.36 -18.52 17.40
CA ILE A 412 -17.62 -17.40 17.99
C ILE A 412 -17.18 -17.81 19.40
N GLN A 413 -15.87 -17.98 19.58
CA GLN A 413 -15.27 -18.25 20.89
C GLN A 413 -15.08 -16.96 21.71
N TRP A 414 -14.78 -15.86 21.03
CA TRP A 414 -14.64 -14.54 21.63
C TRP A 414 -15.07 -13.46 20.63
N GLU A 415 -15.66 -12.37 21.15
CA GLU A 415 -16.15 -11.24 20.35
C GLU A 415 -16.04 -9.95 21.14
N TYR A 416 -15.62 -8.88 20.48
CA TYR A 416 -15.66 -7.52 21.00
C TYR A 416 -16.26 -6.57 19.97
N SER A 417 -17.41 -5.99 20.28
CA SER A 417 -18.07 -4.99 19.43
C SER A 417 -17.54 -3.60 19.77
N LEU A 418 -17.09 -2.87 18.76
CA LEU A 418 -16.54 -1.53 18.91
C LEU A 418 -17.67 -0.49 18.98
N PRO A 419 -17.53 0.55 19.82
CA PRO A 419 -18.41 1.72 19.80
C PRO A 419 -18.51 2.42 18.44
N GLU A 420 -19.58 3.20 18.21
CA GLU A 420 -19.86 3.92 16.95
C GLU A 420 -18.69 4.75 16.42
N ASN A 421 -18.00 5.50 17.30
CA ASN A 421 -16.88 6.34 16.91
C ASN A 421 -15.67 5.55 16.38
N TYR A 422 -15.61 4.25 16.67
CA TYR A 422 -14.56 3.33 16.22
C TYR A 422 -14.98 2.46 15.03
N PHE A 423 -16.17 2.71 14.46
CA PHE A 423 -16.59 2.01 13.26
C PHE A 423 -15.59 2.21 12.12
N GLY A 424 -15.11 1.09 11.57
CA GLY A 424 -14.18 1.04 10.46
C GLY A 424 -14.78 0.32 9.27
N PHE A 425 -15.24 1.08 8.26
CA PHE A 425 -15.90 0.57 7.06
C PHE A 425 -14.98 -0.20 6.10
N ALA A 426 -13.67 -0.05 6.25
CA ALA A 426 -12.64 -0.68 5.44
C ALA A 426 -11.38 -0.86 6.27
N SER A 427 -10.47 -1.70 5.78
CA SER A 427 -9.13 -1.86 6.35
C SER A 427 -9.14 -2.36 7.80
N GLY A 428 -7.97 -2.38 8.44
CA GLY A 428 -7.80 -2.83 9.82
C GLY A 428 -7.59 -4.34 9.95
N ASN A 429 -7.28 -4.77 11.18
CA ASN A 429 -6.94 -6.16 11.46
C ASN A 429 -7.16 -6.52 12.94
N VAL A 430 -7.20 -7.83 13.22
CA VAL A 430 -7.10 -8.37 14.58
C VAL A 430 -5.88 -9.29 14.66
N GLN A 431 -4.96 -9.00 15.58
CA GLN A 431 -3.84 -9.87 15.90
C GLN A 431 -4.04 -10.50 17.29
N ILE A 432 -3.71 -11.78 17.40
CA ILE A 432 -3.63 -12.49 18.68
C ILE A 432 -2.21 -12.31 19.21
N LEU A 433 -2.05 -11.72 20.38
CA LEU A 433 -0.77 -11.41 21.00
C LEU A 433 -0.24 -12.58 21.84
N ASP A 434 1.06 -12.59 22.13
CA ASP A 434 1.74 -13.68 22.84
C ASP A 434 1.22 -13.91 24.27
N ASN A 435 0.72 -12.85 24.92
CA ASN A 435 0.09 -12.92 26.24
C ASN A 435 -1.38 -13.39 26.17
N GLY A 436 -1.92 -13.64 24.97
CA GLY A 436 -3.29 -14.05 24.72
C GLY A 436 -4.29 -12.90 24.55
N ASN A 437 -3.84 -11.64 24.64
CA ASN A 437 -4.66 -10.47 24.33
C ASN A 437 -4.91 -10.34 22.82
N PHE A 438 -5.84 -9.47 22.46
CA PHE A 438 -6.16 -9.13 21.08
C PHE A 438 -5.76 -7.70 20.79
N LEU A 439 -4.98 -7.48 19.73
CA LEU A 439 -4.72 -6.16 19.16
C LEU A 439 -5.72 -5.92 18.03
N ILE A 440 -6.57 -4.91 18.18
CA ILE A 440 -7.65 -4.58 17.24
C ILE A 440 -7.33 -3.24 16.59
N THR A 441 -7.19 -3.23 15.28
CA THR A 441 -6.93 -2.02 14.49
C THR A 441 -8.18 -1.65 13.70
N THR A 442 -8.58 -0.38 13.75
CA THR A 442 -9.72 0.16 12.99
C THR A 442 -9.38 1.53 12.42
N VAL A 443 -9.95 1.86 11.25
CA VAL A 443 -9.87 3.22 10.69
C VAL A 443 -10.71 4.24 11.47
N GLY A 444 -11.67 3.78 12.27
CA GLY A 444 -12.49 4.64 13.11
C GLY A 444 -11.67 5.50 14.08
N ASP A 445 -12.22 6.66 14.44
CA ASP A 445 -11.58 7.65 15.32
C ASP A 445 -10.19 8.12 14.84
N GLY A 446 -10.01 8.22 13.52
CA GLY A 446 -8.75 8.64 12.90
C GLY A 446 -7.62 7.61 12.98
N GLY A 447 -7.96 6.32 12.92
CA GLY A 447 -7.02 5.23 13.11
C GLY A 447 -6.74 4.96 14.59
N SER A 448 -7.29 3.87 15.10
CA SER A 448 -7.12 3.42 16.48
C SER A 448 -6.66 1.97 16.55
N VAL A 449 -5.76 1.69 17.49
CA VAL A 449 -5.25 0.35 17.81
C VAL A 449 -5.53 0.06 19.28
N LEU A 450 -6.32 -0.97 19.58
CA LEU A 450 -6.73 -1.31 20.94
C LEU A 450 -6.15 -2.67 21.33
N GLU A 451 -5.43 -2.73 22.45
CA GLU A 451 -5.10 -3.99 23.09
C GLU A 451 -6.16 -4.33 24.13
N ILE A 452 -6.82 -5.48 23.94
CA ILE A 452 -7.94 -5.92 24.77
C ILE A 452 -7.65 -7.33 25.32
N ASP A 453 -7.86 -7.52 26.62
CA ASP A 453 -7.71 -8.83 27.24
C ASP A 453 -8.90 -9.76 26.93
N PHE A 454 -8.77 -11.03 27.30
CA PHE A 454 -9.82 -12.02 27.07
C PHE A 454 -11.13 -11.68 27.83
N GLU A 455 -11.03 -11.01 28.98
CA GLU A 455 -12.14 -10.50 29.79
C GLU A 455 -12.80 -9.22 29.23
N LYS A 456 -12.32 -8.70 28.10
CA LYS A 456 -12.80 -7.50 27.39
C LYS A 456 -12.49 -6.17 28.06
N ASN A 457 -11.46 -6.11 28.91
CA ASN A 457 -10.91 -4.86 29.41
C ASN A 457 -9.90 -4.30 28.40
N ILE A 458 -9.95 -2.98 28.19
CA ILE A 458 -8.96 -2.26 27.39
C ILE A 458 -7.70 -2.12 28.24
N ILE A 459 -6.57 -2.57 27.69
CA ILE A 459 -5.25 -2.57 28.34
C ILE A 459 -4.43 -1.37 27.86
N TRP A 460 -4.49 -1.11 26.55
CA TRP A 460 -3.74 -0.06 25.88
C TRP A 460 -4.47 0.42 24.63
N GLU A 461 -4.34 1.71 24.33
CA GLU A 461 -4.80 2.28 23.06
C GLU A 461 -3.68 3.08 22.40
N GLY A 462 -3.44 2.82 21.11
CA GLY A 462 -2.66 3.66 20.21
C GLY A 462 -3.59 4.51 19.36
N LYS A 463 -3.41 5.82 19.41
CA LYS A 463 -4.11 6.81 18.57
C LYS A 463 -3.19 7.24 17.47
N LEU A 464 -3.50 6.88 16.24
CA LEU A 464 -2.62 7.13 15.09
C LEU A 464 -2.77 8.56 14.55
N ASN A 465 -3.88 9.24 14.89
CA ASN A 465 -4.18 10.61 14.48
C ASN A 465 -4.10 10.81 12.95
N LEU A 466 -4.54 9.79 12.23
CA LEU A 466 -4.69 9.81 10.79
C LEU A 466 -6.04 10.44 10.47
N GLN A 467 -6.03 11.58 9.80
CA GLN A 467 -7.26 12.25 9.42
C GLN A 467 -7.55 11.94 7.96
N LEU A 468 -8.72 11.37 7.71
CA LEU A 468 -9.29 11.33 6.36
C LEU A 468 -9.40 12.77 5.81
N PRO A 469 -9.03 13.04 4.53
CA PRO A 469 -8.59 12.09 3.49
C PRO A 469 -7.14 11.66 3.56
N ASN A 470 -6.34 12.40 4.31
CA ASN A 470 -4.89 12.36 4.15
C ASN A 470 -4.30 11.08 4.72
N GLY A 471 -4.97 10.42 5.66
CA GLY A 471 -4.51 9.15 6.21
C GLY A 471 -5.65 8.25 6.65
N ALA A 472 -5.54 6.98 6.30
CA ALA A 472 -6.35 5.89 6.83
C ALA A 472 -5.39 4.76 7.19
N VAL A 473 -5.51 4.20 8.40
CA VAL A 473 -4.65 3.08 8.78
C VAL A 473 -4.93 1.90 7.85
N TYR A 474 -3.87 1.38 7.24
CA TYR A 474 -3.98 0.15 6.47
C TYR A 474 -3.99 -1.04 7.44
N ARG A 475 -2.87 -1.28 8.11
CA ARG A 475 -2.74 -2.31 9.15
C ARG A 475 -1.88 -1.81 10.29
N ALA A 476 -2.05 -2.45 11.45
CA ALA A 476 -1.12 -2.30 12.55
C ALA A 476 -0.90 -3.63 13.28
N ASN A 477 0.36 -3.92 13.62
CA ASN A 477 0.76 -5.15 14.29
C ASN A 477 1.69 -4.83 15.46
N ARG A 478 1.61 -5.63 16.53
CA ARG A 478 2.65 -5.70 17.56
C ARG A 478 3.73 -6.65 17.07
N ILE A 479 4.95 -6.15 16.98
CA ILE A 479 6.16 -6.93 16.65
C ILE A 479 7.15 -6.85 17.82
N SER A 480 8.11 -7.77 17.89
CA SER A 480 9.08 -7.84 19.00
C SER A 480 9.94 -6.59 19.13
N GLY A 481 10.26 -5.95 18.00
CA GLY A 481 10.88 -4.63 17.89
C GLY A 481 11.57 -4.43 16.54
N LEU A 482 12.58 -3.56 16.48
CA LEU A 482 13.27 -3.16 15.23
C LEU A 482 14.36 -4.15 14.79
N TYR A 483 14.92 -4.92 15.74
CA TYR A 483 16.10 -5.76 15.49
C TYR A 483 15.83 -7.21 15.88
N PRO A 484 14.87 -7.88 15.21
CA PRO A 484 14.55 -9.27 15.48
C PRO A 484 15.76 -10.18 15.20
N ASN A 485 16.06 -11.07 16.14
CA ASN A 485 17.11 -12.11 16.01
C ASN A 485 18.52 -11.60 15.65
N ASN A 486 18.84 -10.33 15.97
CA ASN A 486 20.17 -9.78 15.75
C ASN A 486 21.19 -10.40 16.72
N TYR A 487 22.45 -10.56 16.29
CA TYR A 487 23.43 -11.34 17.06
C TYR A 487 24.86 -10.84 16.84
N SER A 488 25.73 -11.05 17.83
CA SER A 488 27.16 -10.81 17.71
C SER A 488 27.95 -12.12 17.60
N VAL A 489 29.13 -12.03 16.98
CA VAL A 489 30.02 -13.17 16.82
C VAL A 489 31.40 -12.82 17.36
N LEU A 490 31.90 -13.64 18.29
CA LEU A 490 33.20 -13.46 18.92
C LEU A 490 34.12 -14.64 18.63
N LEU A 491 35.34 -14.36 18.21
CA LEU A 491 36.39 -15.35 18.02
C LEU A 491 37.42 -15.28 19.18
N LYS A 492 37.75 -16.42 19.77
CA LYS A 492 38.82 -16.54 20.80
C LYS A 492 39.86 -17.57 20.37
N GLU A 493 41.14 -17.24 20.48
CA GLU A 493 42.24 -18.17 20.18
C GLU A 493 42.61 -19.00 21.41
N PHE A 494 42.92 -20.28 21.23
CA PHE A 494 43.39 -21.15 22.32
C PHE A 494 44.86 -21.56 22.14
N SER A 495 45.67 -21.34 23.19
CA SER A 495 47.05 -21.83 23.26
C SER A 495 47.26 -22.68 24.52
N ASP A 496 47.97 -23.80 24.40
CA ASP A 496 48.49 -24.55 25.55
C ASP A 496 49.74 -23.89 26.19
N ASN A 497 50.24 -22.76 25.65
CA ASN A 497 51.46 -22.10 26.14
C ASN A 497 51.45 -20.57 25.92
N THR A 498 51.74 -19.86 27.00
CA THR A 498 51.65 -18.40 27.21
C THR A 498 52.71 -17.54 26.51
N SER A 499 52.94 -17.69 25.20
CA SER A 499 53.87 -16.80 24.48
C SER A 499 53.39 -16.52 23.05
N ALA A 500 52.70 -15.38 22.91
CA ALA A 500 52.08 -14.90 21.69
C ALA A 500 53.07 -14.45 20.60
N VAL A 501 52.73 -14.74 19.33
CA VAL A 501 53.15 -13.98 18.15
C VAL A 501 51.92 -13.78 17.25
N THR A 502 51.80 -12.53 16.79
CA THR A 502 50.87 -11.76 15.94
C THR A 502 49.71 -12.41 15.16
N THR A 503 48.53 -11.84 15.39
CA THR A 503 47.42 -11.73 14.43
C THR A 503 47.33 -10.29 13.90
N SER A 504 46.82 -10.12 12.68
CA SER A 504 46.36 -8.83 12.14
C SER A 504 45.13 -9.12 11.28
N ILE A 505 44.14 -8.23 11.33
CA ILE A 505 43.04 -8.25 10.35
C ILE A 505 43.67 -7.92 8.98
N ASP A 506 43.29 -8.54 7.88
CA ASP A 506 43.63 -8.07 6.52
C ASP A 506 42.37 -8.19 5.65
N ASN A 507 41.82 -7.05 5.23
CA ASN A 507 40.56 -6.96 4.49
C ASN A 507 39.38 -7.71 5.15
N GLY A 508 39.14 -7.50 6.45
CA GLY A 508 38.02 -8.14 7.17
C GLY A 508 38.21 -9.61 7.54
N ASN A 509 39.40 -10.19 7.31
CA ASN A 509 39.71 -11.58 7.65
C ASN A 509 40.54 -11.68 8.94
N TYR A 510 40.27 -12.70 9.76
CA TYR A 510 40.96 -12.97 11.01
C TYR A 510 42.22 -13.82 10.75
N LEU A 511 43.42 -13.26 10.87
CA LEU A 511 44.65 -14.05 10.78
C LEU A 511 44.97 -14.69 12.13
N THR A 512 45.25 -15.99 12.19
CA THR A 512 45.74 -16.67 13.40
C THR A 512 46.99 -17.52 13.12
N ASN A 513 47.90 -17.58 14.10
CA ASN A 513 49.02 -18.54 14.10
C ASN A 513 48.67 -19.85 14.82
N TYR A 514 47.44 -19.99 15.32
CA TYR A 514 46.98 -21.16 16.05
C TYR A 514 46.05 -21.99 15.17
N ASN A 515 46.15 -23.31 15.28
CA ASN A 515 45.27 -24.22 14.56
C ASN A 515 43.99 -24.54 15.36
N HIS A 516 43.67 -23.76 16.39
CA HIS A 516 42.50 -23.95 17.26
C HIS A 516 41.89 -22.60 17.66
N ILE A 517 40.61 -22.42 17.34
CA ILE A 517 39.82 -21.23 17.64
C ILE A 517 38.47 -21.61 18.26
N GLN A 518 37.95 -20.75 19.12
CA GLN A 518 36.57 -20.76 19.60
C GLN A 518 35.74 -19.75 18.81
N LEU A 519 34.56 -20.16 18.38
CA LEU A 519 33.50 -19.28 17.87
C LEU A 519 32.42 -19.18 18.95
N SER A 520 32.05 -17.97 19.35
CA SER A 520 30.88 -17.70 20.18
C SER A 520 29.86 -16.88 19.40
N ILE A 521 28.59 -17.28 19.45
CA ILE A 521 27.46 -16.53 18.89
C ILE A 521 26.62 -16.07 20.08
N ASN A 522 26.40 -14.78 20.23
CA ASN A 522 25.57 -14.20 21.29
C ASN A 522 24.31 -13.62 20.65
N ASP A 523 23.13 -14.00 21.14
CA ASP A 523 21.89 -13.34 20.73
C ASP A 523 21.78 -11.99 21.45
N GLU A 524 21.58 -10.93 20.69
CA GLU A 524 21.50 -9.56 21.22
C GLU A 524 20.31 -8.79 20.66
N GLY A 525 19.45 -9.47 19.92
CA GLY A 525 18.25 -8.92 19.30
C GLY A 525 17.03 -9.09 20.17
N GLU A 526 15.89 -8.69 19.61
CA GLU A 526 14.58 -8.94 20.22
C GLU A 526 14.12 -10.35 19.83
N LEU A 527 14.08 -11.26 20.80
CA LEU A 527 13.71 -12.66 20.60
C LEU A 527 12.33 -12.79 19.96
N ILE A 528 12.25 -13.56 18.88
CA ILE A 528 10.99 -14.00 18.30
C ILE A 528 10.68 -15.41 18.83
N ASN A 529 9.46 -15.63 19.33
CA ASN A 529 9.01 -16.95 19.82
C ASN A 529 9.92 -17.58 20.90
N ASN A 530 10.68 -16.76 21.64
CA ASN A 530 11.59 -17.12 22.73
C ASN A 530 12.83 -17.98 22.38
N ASN A 531 13.13 -18.25 21.11
CA ASN A 531 14.33 -19.02 20.72
C ASN A 531 14.96 -18.46 19.43
N SER A 532 16.28 -18.50 19.34
CA SER A 532 17.02 -18.21 18.09
C SER A 532 17.86 -19.41 17.67
N ASN A 533 17.74 -19.80 16.40
CA ASN A 533 18.51 -20.91 15.84
C ASN A 533 19.49 -20.38 14.80
N PHE A 534 20.64 -21.06 14.69
CA PHE A 534 21.70 -20.71 13.75
C PHE A 534 22.25 -21.98 13.10
N GLN A 535 22.33 -21.98 11.78
CA GLN A 535 23.16 -22.90 11.03
C GLN A 535 24.55 -22.28 10.84
N VAL A 536 25.60 -23.06 11.12
CA VAL A 536 26.99 -22.65 10.97
C VAL A 536 27.67 -23.59 9.99
N LEU A 537 28.02 -23.07 8.82
CA LEU A 537 28.74 -23.78 7.77
C LEU A 537 30.24 -23.46 7.92
N ILE A 538 31.05 -24.50 8.08
CA ILE A 538 32.50 -24.39 8.30
C ILE A 538 33.20 -25.08 7.12
N ASN A 539 33.88 -24.31 6.30
CA ASN A 539 34.51 -24.79 5.08
C ASN A 539 36.02 -24.49 5.09
N PHE A 540 36.85 -25.53 5.28
CA PHE A 540 38.29 -25.39 5.18
C PHE A 540 38.76 -25.58 3.74
N GLU A 541 39.82 -24.88 3.34
CA GLU A 541 40.44 -24.96 2.01
C GLU A 541 40.64 -26.41 1.49
N ASN A 542 41.03 -27.35 2.36
CA ASN A 542 41.38 -28.72 1.98
C ASN A 542 40.42 -29.81 2.52
N SER A 543 39.25 -29.46 3.06
CA SER A 543 38.31 -30.43 3.64
C SER A 543 36.91 -30.32 3.04
N SER A 544 36.07 -31.33 3.30
CA SER A 544 34.63 -31.21 3.07
C SER A 544 34.02 -30.23 4.07
N GLU A 545 32.95 -29.55 3.66
CA GLU A 545 32.13 -28.69 4.50
C GLU A 545 31.60 -29.43 5.74
N GLU A 546 31.72 -28.78 6.91
CA GLU A 546 31.14 -29.21 8.17
C GLU A 546 29.95 -28.32 8.52
N ILE A 547 28.77 -28.92 8.74
CA ILE A 547 27.55 -28.21 9.15
C ILE A 547 27.32 -28.44 10.63
N ARG A 548 27.20 -27.35 11.40
CA ARG A 548 26.80 -27.37 12.81
C ARG A 548 25.53 -26.54 13.00
N ASN A 549 24.66 -26.98 13.90
CA ASN A 549 23.46 -26.22 14.26
C ASN A 549 23.57 -25.75 15.71
N CYS A 550 23.07 -24.55 15.99
CA CYS A 550 22.87 -24.06 17.33
C CYS A 550 21.44 -23.61 17.57
N THR A 551 20.99 -23.81 18.80
CA THR A 551 19.75 -23.23 19.33
C THR A 551 20.13 -22.49 20.61
N ILE A 552 19.88 -21.18 20.64
CA ILE A 552 20.08 -20.32 21.79
C ILE A 552 18.74 -20.19 22.51
N ASN A 553 18.69 -20.72 23.74
CA ASN A 553 17.52 -20.64 24.65
C ASN A 553 17.75 -19.62 25.80
N ASP A 554 18.97 -19.10 25.95
CA ASP A 554 19.35 -18.11 26.96
C ASP A 554 20.22 -17.02 26.29
N ASP A 555 21.57 -17.12 26.28
CA ASP A 555 22.41 -16.00 25.79
C ASP A 555 23.46 -16.36 24.71
N THR A 556 24.03 -17.58 24.70
CA THR A 556 25.22 -17.88 23.87
C THR A 556 25.33 -19.30 23.33
N CYS A 557 25.86 -19.40 22.12
CA CYS A 557 26.36 -20.64 21.52
C CYS A 557 27.89 -20.64 21.41
N GLN A 558 28.56 -21.77 21.66
CA GLN A 558 30.01 -21.87 21.51
C GLN A 558 30.44 -23.12 20.72
N PHE A 559 31.40 -22.95 19.82
CA PHE A 559 31.98 -24.00 19.00
C PHE A 559 33.51 -23.95 19.04
N GLU A 560 34.15 -25.12 19.14
CA GLU A 560 35.60 -25.25 18.91
C GLU A 560 35.86 -25.69 17.46
N ILE A 561 36.75 -24.99 16.78
CA ILE A 561 37.15 -25.24 15.38
C ILE A 561 38.65 -25.55 15.34
N PHE A 562 39.00 -26.71 14.80
CA PHE A 562 40.37 -27.21 14.74
C PHE A 562 40.85 -27.35 13.29
N ASN A 563 41.92 -26.65 12.92
CA ASN A 563 42.59 -26.81 11.62
C ASN A 563 43.54 -28.01 11.67
N ILE A 564 43.01 -29.20 11.44
CA ILE A 564 43.76 -30.48 11.52
C ILE A 564 44.53 -30.77 10.21
N ASP A 565 44.10 -30.18 9.09
CA ASP A 565 44.57 -30.51 7.72
C ASP A 565 45.55 -29.50 7.11
N ASN A 566 46.09 -28.57 7.92
CA ASN A 566 46.97 -27.48 7.47
C ASN A 566 46.37 -26.61 6.35
N SER A 567 45.06 -26.39 6.39
CA SER A 567 44.38 -25.44 5.48
C SER A 567 44.91 -24.03 5.71
N ASN A 568 45.08 -23.25 4.66
CA ASN A 568 45.51 -21.85 4.72
C ASN A 568 44.41 -20.94 5.28
N TYR A 569 43.14 -21.37 5.22
CA TYR A 569 42.02 -20.64 5.80
C TYR A 569 40.84 -21.57 6.10
N VAL A 570 39.91 -21.05 6.89
CA VAL A 570 38.54 -21.57 7.04
C VAL A 570 37.55 -20.43 6.81
N ASN A 571 36.55 -20.69 5.98
CA ASN A 571 35.39 -19.82 5.83
C ASN A 571 34.31 -20.33 6.78
N ILE A 572 33.77 -19.43 7.59
CA ILE A 572 32.68 -19.70 8.52
C ILE A 572 31.52 -18.81 8.08
N GLU A 573 30.43 -19.45 7.71
CA GLU A 573 29.18 -18.79 7.36
C GLU A 573 28.16 -19.10 8.44
N ILE A 574 27.63 -18.06 9.09
CA ILE A 574 26.64 -18.16 10.16
C ILE A 574 25.33 -17.63 9.60
N ILE A 575 24.36 -18.51 9.52
CA ILE A 575 23.04 -18.27 8.96
C ILE A 575 22.04 -18.41 10.11
N PRO A 576 21.47 -17.32 10.65
CA PRO A 576 20.33 -17.45 11.53
C PRO A 576 19.20 -18.14 10.76
N ASP A 577 18.50 -19.07 11.41
CA ASP A 577 17.39 -19.80 10.79
C ASP A 577 16.41 -18.79 10.16
N ASN A 578 16.17 -18.96 8.87
CA ASN A 578 15.15 -18.26 8.10
C ASN A 578 15.30 -16.72 8.03
N ASN A 579 16.49 -16.16 8.32
CA ASN A 579 16.82 -14.76 8.01
C ASN A 579 18.19 -14.66 7.30
N GLU A 580 18.23 -15.04 6.02
CA GLU A 580 19.46 -14.99 5.20
C GLU A 580 20.09 -13.58 5.13
N ASN A 581 19.32 -12.51 5.35
CA ASN A 581 19.81 -11.13 5.31
C ASN A 581 20.74 -10.81 6.49
N LEU A 582 20.59 -11.52 7.62
CA LEU A 582 21.45 -11.37 8.80
C LEU A 582 22.65 -12.33 8.78
N LYS A 583 22.90 -12.99 7.65
CA LYS A 583 24.02 -13.91 7.49
C LYS A 583 25.36 -13.22 7.67
N ARG A 584 26.24 -13.80 8.49
CA ARG A 584 27.61 -13.30 8.70
C ARG A 584 28.62 -14.26 8.12
N ASN A 585 29.55 -13.72 7.34
CA ASN A 585 30.67 -14.45 6.76
C ASN A 585 31.98 -14.00 7.41
N LEU A 586 32.75 -14.96 7.89
CA LEU A 586 34.02 -14.74 8.56
C LEU A 586 35.05 -15.66 7.93
N THR A 587 36.18 -15.10 7.50
CA THR A 587 37.32 -15.91 7.05
C THR A 587 38.39 -15.87 8.13
N VAL A 588 38.85 -17.03 8.58
CA VAL A 588 40.01 -17.16 9.46
C VAL A 588 41.18 -17.71 8.66
N LEU A 589 42.19 -16.87 8.43
CA LEU A 589 43.43 -17.23 7.74
C LEU A 589 44.38 -17.89 8.74
N PHE A 590 44.89 -19.07 8.41
CA PHE A 590 45.98 -19.73 9.13
C PHE A 590 47.29 -19.47 8.38
N ASN A 591 48.33 -19.08 9.09
CA ASN A 591 49.63 -18.78 8.47
C ASN A 591 50.38 -20.06 8.05
N ASN A 592 49.93 -20.70 6.96
CA ASN A 592 50.51 -21.88 6.35
C ASN A 592 51.15 -21.51 5.00
N SER A 593 52.43 -21.80 4.82
CA SER A 593 53.16 -21.52 3.57
C SER A 593 53.21 -22.77 2.68
N LEU A 594 52.74 -22.69 1.41
CA LEU A 594 53.39 -23.21 0.16
C LEU A 594 52.41 -23.60 -1.01
N CYS A 595 52.17 -22.70 -1.99
CA CYS A 595 52.28 -22.96 -3.46
C CYS A 595 52.28 -21.63 -4.25
N GLU A 596 53.32 -21.35 -5.05
CA GLU A 596 53.55 -20.05 -5.72
C GLU A 596 53.14 -20.00 -7.23
N GLU A 597 52.33 -20.94 -7.73
CA GLU A 597 51.80 -20.90 -9.13
C GLU A 597 50.31 -21.35 -9.22
N ILE A 598 49.62 -20.97 -10.30
CA ILE A 598 48.18 -21.28 -10.54
C ILE A 598 47.98 -22.79 -10.75
N ILE A 599 46.94 -23.36 -10.11
CA ILE A 599 46.51 -24.75 -10.23
C ILE A 599 45.56 -24.90 -11.43
N ASP A 600 45.80 -25.88 -12.32
CA ASP A 600 44.91 -26.15 -13.47
C ASP A 600 43.67 -26.98 -13.11
N CYS A 601 42.72 -27.17 -14.04
CA CYS A 601 41.45 -27.86 -13.76
C CYS A 601 41.55 -29.34 -13.33
N ASP A 602 42.77 -29.90 -13.27
CA ASP A 602 43.10 -31.27 -12.80
C ASP A 602 43.81 -31.25 -11.43
N GLY A 603 43.88 -30.09 -10.77
CA GLY A 603 44.38 -29.96 -9.39
C GLY A 603 45.91 -29.93 -9.26
N ILE A 604 46.66 -29.65 -10.34
CA ILE A 604 48.13 -29.62 -10.32
C ILE A 604 48.67 -28.18 -10.29
N CYS A 605 49.43 -27.83 -9.25
CA CYS A 605 50.12 -26.53 -9.11
C CYS A 605 51.15 -26.35 -10.25
N GLY A 606 50.95 -25.34 -11.12
CA GLY A 606 51.74 -25.09 -12.34
C GLY A 606 51.30 -25.86 -13.60
N GLY A 607 50.10 -26.44 -13.60
CA GLY A 607 49.53 -27.19 -14.74
C GLY A 607 48.91 -26.31 -15.84
N ASN A 608 48.46 -26.92 -16.94
CA ASN A 608 47.99 -26.22 -18.15
C ASN A 608 46.75 -26.84 -18.83
N SER A 609 45.88 -27.51 -18.06
CA SER A 609 44.64 -28.15 -18.51
C SER A 609 43.45 -27.16 -18.64
N ILE A 610 42.55 -27.34 -19.62
CA ILE A 610 41.44 -26.42 -19.94
C ILE A 610 40.10 -27.20 -20.03
N LEU A 611 39.00 -26.60 -19.53
CA LEU A 611 37.63 -27.15 -19.52
C LEU A 611 36.98 -27.23 -20.91
N ASP A 612 36.16 -28.25 -21.16
CA ASP A 612 35.22 -28.33 -22.30
C ASP A 612 33.83 -27.74 -21.96
N CYS A 613 32.88 -27.69 -22.92
CA CYS A 613 31.59 -27.01 -22.71
C CYS A 613 30.59 -27.74 -21.79
N GLU A 614 30.91 -28.93 -21.25
CA GLU A 614 30.16 -29.60 -20.16
C GLU A 614 30.91 -29.52 -18.82
N GLY A 615 32.02 -28.78 -18.75
CA GLY A 615 32.75 -28.54 -17.52
C GLY A 615 33.80 -29.60 -17.17
N LEU A 616 34.19 -30.47 -18.11
CA LEU A 616 35.21 -31.50 -17.89
C LEU A 616 36.62 -31.03 -18.32
N CYS A 617 37.60 -31.23 -17.45
CA CYS A 617 39.00 -30.87 -17.70
C CYS A 617 39.60 -31.73 -18.85
N ASN A 618 40.03 -31.07 -19.94
CA ASN A 618 40.46 -31.67 -21.22
C ASN A 618 39.41 -32.58 -21.90
N GLY A 619 38.12 -32.31 -21.70
CA GLY A 619 37.03 -33.01 -22.38
C GLY A 619 36.89 -32.64 -23.88
N ASN A 620 36.05 -33.37 -24.61
CA ASN A 620 35.89 -33.24 -26.07
C ASN A 620 34.48 -32.79 -26.51
N SER A 621 33.68 -32.27 -25.58
CA SER A 621 32.30 -31.84 -25.87
C SER A 621 32.27 -30.54 -26.68
N ILE A 622 31.40 -30.46 -27.69
CA ILE A 622 31.31 -29.32 -28.63
C ILE A 622 29.84 -28.88 -28.72
N LEU A 623 29.63 -27.56 -28.81
CA LEU A 623 28.31 -26.95 -29.00
C LEU A 623 27.67 -27.37 -30.33
N ASP A 624 26.35 -27.59 -30.31
CA ASP A 624 25.52 -27.75 -31.49
C ASP A 624 25.21 -26.40 -32.16
N ASP A 625 24.53 -26.40 -33.31
CA ASP A 625 24.33 -25.21 -34.15
C ASP A 625 23.34 -24.19 -33.53
N CYS A 626 22.70 -24.52 -32.40
CA CYS A 626 21.80 -23.64 -31.65
C CYS A 626 22.37 -23.26 -30.28
N GLY A 627 23.67 -23.53 -30.05
CA GLY A 627 24.43 -23.04 -28.92
C GLY A 627 24.36 -23.91 -27.66
N VAL A 628 24.01 -25.20 -27.77
CA VAL A 628 23.93 -26.14 -26.62
C VAL A 628 25.04 -27.20 -26.70
N CYS A 629 25.79 -27.40 -25.62
CA CYS A 629 26.89 -28.37 -25.58
C CYS A 629 26.36 -29.81 -25.77
N ASN A 630 26.87 -30.53 -26.78
CA ASN A 630 26.40 -31.86 -27.22
C ASN A 630 24.88 -31.96 -27.52
N GLY A 631 24.22 -30.84 -27.84
CA GLY A 631 22.80 -30.81 -28.18
C GLY A 631 22.45 -31.41 -29.55
N ASN A 632 21.15 -31.48 -29.86
CA ASN A 632 20.61 -32.06 -31.10
C ASN A 632 19.76 -31.08 -31.94
N ASN A 633 19.98 -29.76 -31.79
CA ASN A 633 19.34 -28.66 -32.54
C ASN A 633 17.82 -28.49 -32.35
N SER A 634 17.25 -28.76 -31.16
CA SER A 634 15.80 -28.62 -30.91
C SER A 634 15.35 -27.27 -30.32
N THR A 635 16.26 -26.34 -30.04
CA THR A 635 15.98 -25.05 -29.35
C THR A 635 15.73 -23.86 -30.29
N CYS A 636 15.72 -24.09 -31.62
CA CYS A 636 15.75 -23.04 -32.65
C CYS A 636 14.66 -23.23 -33.74
N ILE A 637 13.44 -23.55 -33.31
CA ILE A 637 12.31 -24.02 -34.14
C ILE A 637 11.36 -22.86 -34.53
N ASP A 638 10.88 -22.81 -35.78
CA ASP A 638 9.89 -21.82 -36.29
C ASP A 638 8.42 -22.14 -35.89
N CYS A 639 7.45 -21.27 -36.22
CA CYS A 639 6.05 -21.43 -35.78
C CYS A 639 5.33 -22.71 -36.25
N ALA A 640 5.93 -23.46 -37.19
CA ALA A 640 5.40 -24.71 -37.73
C ALA A 640 6.15 -25.96 -37.20
N GLY A 641 7.07 -25.79 -36.25
CA GLY A 641 7.81 -26.90 -35.68
C GLY A 641 9.08 -27.28 -36.45
N VAL A 642 9.66 -26.39 -37.28
CA VAL A 642 10.88 -26.67 -38.07
C VAL A 642 12.12 -25.88 -37.56
N PRO A 643 13.22 -26.54 -37.14
CA PRO A 643 14.48 -25.88 -36.77
C PRO A 643 15.09 -25.03 -37.91
N ASN A 644 15.42 -23.76 -37.65
CA ASN A 644 15.90 -22.75 -38.62
C ASN A 644 14.97 -22.50 -39.82
N GLY A 645 13.68 -22.78 -39.68
CA GLY A 645 12.68 -22.49 -40.69
C GLY A 645 12.26 -21.01 -40.73
N ASN A 646 11.57 -20.62 -41.80
CA ASN A 646 11.18 -19.24 -42.08
C ASN A 646 9.65 -19.08 -42.14
N ALA A 647 8.90 -20.01 -41.52
CA ALA A 647 7.47 -19.84 -41.30
C ALA A 647 7.25 -18.73 -40.27
N GLN A 648 6.42 -17.76 -40.63
CA GLN A 648 6.01 -16.65 -39.77
C GLN A 648 4.50 -16.74 -39.53
N LEU A 649 4.07 -16.26 -38.37
CA LEU A 649 2.66 -15.98 -38.13
C LEU A 649 2.22 -14.94 -39.18
N ASP A 650 1.05 -15.14 -39.78
CA ASP A 650 0.39 -14.06 -40.48
C ASP A 650 -0.17 -13.03 -39.48
N GLU A 651 -0.69 -11.90 -39.97
CA GLU A 651 -1.28 -10.81 -39.17
C GLU A 651 -2.46 -11.28 -38.28
N CYS A 652 -2.94 -12.53 -38.42
CA CYS A 652 -4.04 -13.11 -37.65
C CYS A 652 -3.58 -14.17 -36.62
N GLY A 653 -2.27 -14.32 -36.38
CA GLY A 653 -1.73 -15.32 -35.45
C GLY A 653 -1.75 -16.76 -35.96
N VAL A 654 -1.91 -16.99 -37.27
CA VAL A 654 -1.92 -18.33 -37.88
C VAL A 654 -0.63 -18.55 -38.68
N CYS A 655 0.12 -19.60 -38.33
CA CYS A 655 1.39 -19.91 -38.99
C CYS A 655 1.19 -20.18 -40.50
N ASN A 656 1.76 -19.34 -41.37
CA ASN A 656 1.60 -19.32 -42.84
C ASN A 656 0.13 -19.22 -43.34
N GLY A 657 -0.74 -18.53 -42.61
CA GLY A 657 -2.06 -18.15 -43.13
C GLY A 657 -2.00 -17.14 -44.28
N ASN A 658 -3.14 -16.88 -44.92
CA ASN A 658 -3.22 -16.00 -46.10
C ASN A 658 -3.89 -14.64 -45.81
N GLY A 659 -4.04 -14.28 -44.52
CA GLY A 659 -4.61 -12.99 -44.09
C GLY A 659 -6.10 -12.79 -44.37
N THR A 660 -6.87 -13.82 -44.75
CA THR A 660 -8.27 -13.63 -45.18
C THR A 660 -9.33 -13.81 -44.09
N THR A 661 -8.94 -14.13 -42.86
CA THR A 661 -9.87 -14.30 -41.71
C THR A 661 -10.06 -13.03 -40.88
N CYS A 662 -9.30 -11.96 -41.12
CA CYS A 662 -9.29 -10.74 -40.30
C CYS A 662 -10.07 -9.54 -40.86
N GLN A 663 -10.78 -9.67 -41.98
CA GLN A 663 -11.35 -8.49 -42.63
C GLN A 663 -12.82 -8.68 -43.02
N ASN A 664 -13.70 -7.94 -42.35
CA ASN A 664 -14.66 -7.02 -42.98
C ASN A 664 -15.56 -6.33 -41.93
N CYS A 665 -15.28 -5.06 -41.64
CA CYS A 665 -16.26 -4.19 -40.99
C CYS A 665 -17.31 -3.72 -42.01
N SER A 666 -18.52 -3.42 -41.53
CA SER A 666 -19.58 -2.85 -42.37
C SER A 666 -19.23 -1.41 -42.81
N GLU A 667 -19.86 -0.91 -43.87
CA GLU A 667 -19.68 0.48 -44.31
C GLU A 667 -19.97 1.46 -43.16
N GLY A 668 -19.04 2.39 -42.90
CA GLY A 668 -19.12 3.34 -41.78
C GLY A 668 -18.37 2.93 -40.50
N PHE A 669 -17.66 1.80 -40.51
CA PHE A 669 -16.83 1.33 -39.41
C PHE A 669 -15.36 1.15 -39.86
N THR A 670 -14.43 1.35 -38.93
CA THR A 670 -12.98 1.16 -39.08
C THR A 670 -12.53 -0.02 -38.23
N TYR A 671 -11.71 -0.90 -38.81
CA TYR A 671 -11.10 -2.03 -38.11
C TYR A 671 -9.79 -1.61 -37.44
N TYR A 672 -9.56 -2.06 -36.22
CA TYR A 672 -8.24 -2.01 -35.56
C TYR A 672 -7.76 -3.43 -35.28
N GLU A 673 -6.53 -3.74 -35.69
CA GLU A 673 -5.91 -5.07 -35.52
C GLU A 673 -5.57 -5.36 -34.06
N THR A 674 -5.08 -4.33 -33.36
CA THR A 674 -4.74 -4.36 -31.95
C THR A 674 -5.50 -3.29 -31.21
N VAL A 675 -6.04 -3.62 -30.05
CA VAL A 675 -6.82 -2.72 -29.19
C VAL A 675 -6.13 -2.66 -27.83
N PRO A 676 -5.90 -1.45 -27.26
CA PRO A 676 -5.22 -1.33 -25.97
C PRO A 676 -6.11 -1.89 -24.85
N ASN A 677 -5.49 -2.32 -23.74
CA ASN A 677 -6.21 -2.85 -22.57
C ASN A 677 -7.23 -1.85 -21.99
N SER A 678 -7.01 -0.55 -22.17
CA SER A 678 -7.95 0.51 -21.77
C SER A 678 -9.22 0.58 -22.64
N THR A 679 -9.30 -0.15 -23.75
CA THR A 679 -10.47 -0.20 -24.63
C THR A 679 -11.16 -1.57 -24.52
N ILE A 680 -12.26 -1.60 -23.80
CA ILE A 680 -13.04 -2.79 -23.52
C ILE A 680 -14.07 -3.01 -24.63
N LEU A 681 -13.95 -4.14 -25.33
CA LEU A 681 -14.86 -4.57 -26.39
C LEU A 681 -15.90 -5.56 -25.84
N LEU A 682 -17.07 -5.04 -25.45
CA LEU A 682 -18.11 -5.85 -24.78
C LEU A 682 -18.75 -6.89 -25.70
N ASP A 683 -18.69 -6.72 -27.02
CA ASP A 683 -19.16 -7.67 -28.03
C ASP A 683 -18.03 -8.43 -28.74
N GLY A 684 -16.77 -8.19 -28.34
CA GLY A 684 -15.58 -8.73 -29.00
C GLY A 684 -15.34 -8.21 -30.43
N SER A 685 -16.03 -7.14 -30.85
CA SER A 685 -15.91 -6.57 -32.18
C SER A 685 -14.77 -5.57 -32.26
N TYR A 686 -13.82 -5.83 -33.15
CA TYR A 686 -12.70 -4.93 -33.48
C TYR A 686 -13.08 -3.84 -34.52
N CYS A 687 -14.38 -3.65 -34.76
CA CYS A 687 -14.92 -2.66 -35.69
C CYS A 687 -15.51 -1.48 -34.92
N PHE A 688 -15.03 -0.27 -35.21
CA PHE A 688 -15.36 0.97 -34.49
C PHE A 688 -16.06 1.95 -35.43
N ASN A 689 -17.13 2.60 -34.99
CA ASN A 689 -17.90 3.51 -35.83
C ASN A 689 -17.10 4.78 -36.14
N ASN A 690 -17.13 5.21 -37.40
CA ASN A 690 -16.33 6.33 -37.85
C ASN A 690 -16.75 7.67 -37.22
N ASN A 691 -18.01 7.85 -36.84
CA ASN A 691 -18.45 9.10 -36.21
C ASN A 691 -17.87 9.22 -34.80
N ASP A 692 -17.96 8.14 -34.01
CA ASP A 692 -17.41 8.10 -32.66
C ASP A 692 -15.88 8.26 -32.69
N LEU A 693 -15.19 7.61 -33.65
CA LEU A 693 -13.75 7.81 -33.86
C LEU A 693 -13.40 9.25 -34.27
N ASN A 694 -14.21 9.90 -35.10
CA ASN A 694 -13.98 11.30 -35.47
C ASN A 694 -14.13 12.21 -34.26
N ALA A 695 -15.15 12.00 -33.41
CA ALA A 695 -15.32 12.77 -32.19
C ALA A 695 -14.14 12.60 -31.22
N LEU A 696 -13.60 11.39 -31.08
CA LEU A 696 -12.37 11.15 -30.30
C LEU A 696 -11.15 11.85 -30.92
N ASN A 697 -11.00 11.81 -32.24
CA ASN A 697 -9.93 12.55 -32.93
C ASN A 697 -10.06 14.06 -32.76
N ASP A 698 -11.28 14.59 -32.78
CA ASP A 698 -11.54 16.00 -32.53
C ASP A 698 -11.11 16.37 -31.10
N ILE A 699 -11.45 15.55 -30.09
CA ILE A 699 -10.96 15.74 -28.71
C ILE A 699 -9.42 15.79 -28.67
N ILE A 700 -8.75 14.84 -29.32
CA ILE A 700 -7.27 14.81 -29.39
C ILE A 700 -6.75 16.10 -30.03
N SER A 701 -7.34 16.53 -31.14
CA SER A 701 -6.85 17.65 -31.92
C SER A 701 -7.10 19.01 -31.25
N ASP A 702 -8.28 19.21 -30.66
CA ASP A 702 -8.67 20.46 -30.01
C ASP A 702 -7.83 20.71 -28.75
N ASN A 703 -7.41 19.64 -28.08
CA ASN A 703 -6.58 19.70 -26.87
C ASN A 703 -5.08 19.47 -27.15
N SER A 704 -4.68 19.30 -28.42
CA SER A 704 -3.29 19.05 -28.81
C SER A 704 -2.63 17.86 -28.10
N LEU A 705 -3.38 16.78 -27.88
CA LEU A 705 -2.94 15.61 -27.11
C LEU A 705 -1.98 14.74 -27.93
N ASN A 706 -0.97 14.18 -27.27
CA ASN A 706 -0.04 13.22 -27.87
C ASN A 706 -0.47 11.78 -27.55
N VAL A 707 -1.46 11.29 -28.30
CA VAL A 707 -2.03 9.95 -28.14
C VAL A 707 -1.82 9.15 -29.42
N ALA A 708 -1.49 7.87 -29.32
CA ALA A 708 -1.15 7.03 -30.48
C ALA A 708 -2.29 6.91 -31.50
N SER A 709 -3.54 6.83 -31.04
CA SER A 709 -4.74 6.81 -31.88
C SER A 709 -6.00 7.17 -31.07
N ALA A 710 -7.14 7.33 -31.74
CA ALA A 710 -8.44 7.60 -31.09
C ALA A 710 -8.81 6.55 -30.02
N ILE A 711 -8.55 5.27 -30.29
CA ILE A 711 -8.85 4.18 -29.34
C ILE A 711 -7.85 4.09 -28.18
N ASN A 712 -6.80 4.93 -28.18
CA ASN A 712 -5.87 5.04 -27.05
C ASN A 712 -6.22 6.21 -26.12
N LEU A 713 -7.27 6.99 -26.41
CA LEU A 713 -7.65 8.13 -25.60
C LEU A 713 -8.44 7.67 -24.36
N GLY A 714 -7.78 7.64 -23.21
CA GLY A 714 -8.39 7.25 -21.95
C GLY A 714 -8.93 5.81 -21.96
N SER A 715 -9.92 5.57 -21.10
CA SER A 715 -10.61 4.29 -20.98
C SER A 715 -11.97 4.34 -21.67
N GLN A 716 -12.26 3.30 -22.45
CA GLN A 716 -13.39 3.27 -23.37
C GLN A 716 -14.11 1.93 -23.30
N ASN A 717 -15.44 1.95 -23.30
CA ASN A 717 -16.24 0.74 -23.54
C ASN A 717 -16.96 0.85 -24.88
N TRP A 718 -16.94 -0.24 -25.64
CA TRP A 718 -17.56 -0.32 -26.96
C TRP A 718 -18.52 -1.52 -27.06
N VAL A 719 -19.68 -1.27 -27.67
CA VAL A 719 -20.70 -2.29 -27.97
C VAL A 719 -21.19 -2.08 -29.40
N ASN A 720 -21.18 -3.13 -30.23
CA ASN A 720 -21.57 -3.08 -31.64
C ASN A 720 -20.81 -1.98 -32.41
N GLY A 721 -19.56 -1.75 -32.03
CA GLY A 721 -18.71 -0.70 -32.57
C GLY A 721 -19.13 0.73 -32.24
N ARG A 722 -20.01 0.95 -31.27
CA ARG A 722 -20.33 2.28 -30.74
C ARG A 722 -19.76 2.46 -29.34
N ILE A 723 -19.26 3.66 -29.04
CA ILE A 723 -18.77 3.98 -27.70
C ILE A 723 -19.94 4.16 -26.72
N THR A 724 -19.86 3.53 -25.55
CA THR A 724 -20.87 3.60 -24.48
C THR A 724 -20.32 4.23 -23.20
N ARG A 725 -19.01 4.13 -22.97
CA ARG A 725 -18.30 4.79 -21.86
C ARG A 725 -17.04 5.46 -22.39
N LEU A 726 -16.81 6.69 -21.95
CA LEU A 726 -15.56 7.41 -22.15
C LEU A 726 -15.13 8.02 -20.81
N GLU A 727 -13.96 7.61 -20.33
CA GLU A 727 -13.25 8.23 -19.23
C GLU A 727 -11.96 8.83 -19.77
N VAL A 728 -11.81 10.15 -19.64
CA VAL A 728 -10.70 10.89 -20.23
C VAL A 728 -10.30 12.07 -19.35
N GLY A 729 -9.01 12.20 -19.06
CA GLY A 729 -8.52 13.23 -18.16
C GLY A 729 -7.31 12.79 -17.35
N ASN A 730 -7.01 13.58 -16.32
CA ASN A 730 -5.84 13.38 -15.48
C ASN A 730 -6.13 12.56 -14.22
N TYR A 731 -7.21 11.78 -14.25
CA TYR A 731 -7.69 10.99 -13.13
C TYR A 731 -7.85 9.53 -13.52
N TYR A 732 -7.40 8.63 -12.65
CA TYR A 732 -7.60 7.18 -12.74
C TYR A 732 -7.31 6.60 -14.13
N GLN A 733 -8.33 6.09 -14.82
CA GLN A 733 -8.20 5.49 -16.16
C GLN A 733 -8.41 6.50 -17.29
N GLY A 734 -8.37 7.80 -16.99
CA GLY A 734 -8.54 8.89 -17.94
C GLY A 734 -7.40 9.05 -18.96
N GLY A 735 -6.34 8.25 -18.86
CA GLY A 735 -5.22 8.25 -19.80
C GLY A 735 -4.18 9.35 -19.55
N GLN A 736 -4.21 9.99 -18.37
CA GLN A 736 -3.22 10.98 -17.94
C GLN A 736 -3.06 12.14 -18.93
N VAL A 737 -4.19 12.62 -19.45
CA VAL A 737 -4.26 13.76 -20.37
C VAL A 737 -4.99 14.92 -19.71
N THR A 738 -4.70 16.16 -20.12
CA THR A 738 -5.45 17.33 -19.64
C THR A 738 -6.28 17.91 -20.77
N LEU A 739 -7.59 17.97 -20.57
CA LEU A 739 -8.53 18.59 -21.50
C LEU A 739 -8.76 20.06 -21.12
N THR A 740 -8.70 20.93 -22.12
CA THR A 740 -9.10 22.34 -22.05
C THR A 740 -10.46 22.60 -22.70
N SER A 741 -10.92 21.72 -23.58
CA SER A 741 -12.24 21.81 -24.23
C SER A 741 -12.77 20.44 -24.67
N LEU A 742 -14.09 20.33 -24.84
CA LEU A 742 -14.75 19.22 -25.53
C LEU A 742 -15.34 19.71 -26.87
N PRO A 743 -15.19 18.95 -27.97
CA PRO A 743 -15.69 19.37 -29.28
C PRO A 743 -17.21 19.20 -29.39
N GLU A 744 -17.84 19.97 -30.28
CA GLU A 744 -19.26 19.80 -30.63
C GLU A 744 -19.56 18.41 -31.22
N SER A 745 -18.57 17.75 -31.85
CA SER A 745 -18.74 16.39 -32.39
C SER A 745 -18.90 15.32 -31.30
N ILE A 746 -18.69 15.64 -30.01
CA ILE A 746 -18.99 14.69 -28.92
C ILE A 746 -20.44 14.20 -28.97
N SER A 747 -21.36 15.05 -29.45
CA SER A 747 -22.77 14.72 -29.65
C SER A 747 -23.03 13.64 -30.72
N ASP A 748 -22.06 13.33 -31.58
CA ASP A 748 -22.15 12.24 -32.56
C ASP A 748 -22.00 10.86 -31.90
N MET A 749 -21.49 10.78 -30.66
CA MET A 749 -21.41 9.57 -29.84
C MET A 749 -22.78 9.19 -29.28
N THR A 750 -23.76 8.95 -30.16
CA THR A 750 -25.18 8.81 -29.78
C THR A 750 -25.50 7.64 -28.83
N GLN A 751 -24.55 6.76 -28.53
CA GLN A 751 -24.71 5.65 -27.57
C GLN A 751 -23.91 5.88 -26.27
N LEU A 752 -23.26 7.03 -26.12
CA LEU A 752 -22.51 7.37 -24.92
C LEU A 752 -23.47 7.49 -23.74
N SER A 753 -23.22 6.64 -22.74
CA SER A 753 -24.00 6.58 -21.49
C SER A 753 -23.19 7.04 -20.29
N VAL A 754 -21.87 6.97 -20.35
CA VAL A 754 -20.99 7.43 -19.28
C VAL A 754 -19.92 8.36 -19.86
N LEU A 755 -19.86 9.58 -19.37
CA LEU A 755 -18.79 10.54 -19.68
C LEU A 755 -18.14 11.00 -18.38
N TYR A 756 -16.91 10.56 -18.15
CA TYR A 756 -16.03 11.03 -17.08
C TYR A 756 -14.95 11.93 -17.69
N ALA A 757 -14.99 13.20 -17.32
CA ALA A 757 -14.00 14.20 -17.71
C ALA A 757 -13.61 15.09 -16.51
N ASN A 758 -13.58 14.50 -15.32
CA ASN A 758 -13.09 15.15 -14.10
C ASN A 758 -11.57 15.37 -14.12
N TYR A 759 -11.08 16.29 -13.28
CA TYR A 759 -9.67 16.67 -13.20
C TYR A 759 -9.10 17.17 -14.52
N ASN A 760 -9.77 18.16 -15.08
CA ASN A 760 -9.39 18.81 -16.33
C ASN A 760 -9.43 20.34 -16.16
N GLN A 761 -9.32 21.07 -17.27
CA GLN A 761 -9.34 22.53 -17.31
C GLN A 761 -10.48 23.05 -18.19
N LEU A 762 -11.58 22.28 -18.30
CA LEU A 762 -12.75 22.66 -19.09
C LEU A 762 -13.37 23.93 -18.51
N THR A 763 -13.64 24.92 -19.35
CA THR A 763 -14.31 26.18 -18.94
C THR A 763 -15.79 26.22 -19.29
N GLU A 764 -16.21 25.39 -20.26
CA GLU A 764 -17.57 25.27 -20.75
C GLU A 764 -17.82 23.87 -21.34
N LEU A 765 -19.10 23.52 -21.51
CA LEU A 765 -19.53 22.33 -22.24
C LEU A 765 -20.08 22.73 -23.62
N PRO A 766 -19.90 21.89 -24.66
CA PRO A 766 -20.50 22.13 -25.96
C PRO A 766 -22.02 22.15 -25.85
N GLN A 767 -22.67 23.09 -26.54
CA GLN A 767 -24.12 23.32 -26.36
C GLN A 767 -24.95 22.12 -26.80
N ASN A 768 -24.43 21.32 -27.73
CA ASN A 768 -25.07 20.13 -28.25
C ASN A 768 -24.83 18.86 -27.42
N ILE A 769 -24.13 18.93 -26.28
CA ILE A 769 -23.99 17.81 -25.34
C ILE A 769 -25.35 17.28 -24.89
N ILE A 770 -26.36 18.16 -24.87
CA ILE A 770 -27.76 17.86 -24.57
C ILE A 770 -28.41 16.86 -25.55
N ASN A 771 -27.77 16.57 -26.69
CA ASN A 771 -28.24 15.58 -27.67
C ASN A 771 -27.80 14.15 -27.31
N LEU A 772 -26.96 13.98 -26.28
CA LEU A 772 -26.58 12.68 -25.74
C LEU A 772 -27.70 12.11 -24.86
N GLU A 773 -28.86 11.82 -25.47
CA GLU A 773 -30.07 11.41 -24.76
C GLU A 773 -29.88 10.12 -23.93
N ASN A 774 -28.86 9.31 -24.23
CA ASN A 774 -28.52 8.08 -23.50
C ASN A 774 -27.56 8.30 -22.31
N LEU A 775 -27.16 9.54 -22.02
CA LEU A 775 -26.22 9.84 -20.95
C LEU A 775 -26.86 9.58 -19.58
N PHE A 776 -26.26 8.64 -18.85
CA PHE A 776 -26.63 8.22 -17.49
C PHE A 776 -25.70 8.84 -16.44
N PHE A 777 -24.41 8.93 -16.74
CA PHE A 777 -23.41 9.51 -15.87
C PHE A 777 -22.69 10.65 -16.57
N LEU A 778 -22.72 11.83 -15.95
CA LEU A 778 -21.94 12.98 -16.37
C LEU A 778 -21.12 13.47 -15.17
N VAL A 779 -19.81 13.20 -15.21
CA VAL A 779 -18.89 13.54 -14.13
C VAL A 779 -17.86 14.52 -14.68
N LEU A 780 -17.93 15.74 -14.18
CA LEU A 780 -17.18 16.90 -14.64
C LEU A 780 -16.53 17.67 -13.48
N SER A 781 -16.40 17.03 -12.33
CA SER A 781 -15.79 17.65 -11.16
C SER A 781 -14.33 18.05 -11.39
N PHE A 782 -13.81 19.00 -10.61
CA PHE A 782 -12.44 19.49 -10.75
C PHE A 782 -12.15 20.03 -12.16
N ASN A 783 -12.97 21.00 -12.57
CA ASN A 783 -12.81 21.75 -13.80
C ASN A 783 -12.98 23.25 -13.50
N ASN A 784 -13.01 24.08 -14.55
CA ASN A 784 -13.24 25.52 -14.44
C ASN A 784 -14.59 25.92 -15.09
N ILE A 785 -15.60 25.04 -15.07
CA ILE A 785 -16.87 25.26 -15.77
C ILE A 785 -17.64 26.35 -15.05
N THR A 786 -18.02 27.38 -15.80
CA THR A 786 -18.74 28.55 -15.27
C THR A 786 -20.25 28.46 -15.42
N ASN A 787 -20.72 27.73 -16.43
CA ASN A 787 -22.14 27.59 -16.75
C ASN A 787 -22.47 26.24 -17.39
N LEU A 788 -23.68 25.73 -17.17
CA LEU A 788 -24.26 24.59 -17.88
C LEU A 788 -25.10 25.07 -19.08
N PRO A 789 -25.27 24.24 -20.14
CA PRO A 789 -26.20 24.52 -21.23
C PRO A 789 -27.64 24.77 -20.74
N ASP A 790 -28.33 25.76 -21.30
CA ASP A 790 -29.69 26.18 -20.89
C ASP A 790 -30.72 25.04 -20.88
N GLN A 791 -30.52 24.04 -21.73
CA GLN A 791 -31.39 22.87 -21.90
C GLN A 791 -30.79 21.57 -21.35
N ILE A 792 -29.93 21.65 -20.32
CA ILE A 792 -29.35 20.45 -19.68
C ILE A 792 -30.41 19.43 -19.25
N GLY A 793 -31.62 19.89 -18.90
CA GLY A 793 -32.78 19.05 -18.61
C GLY A 793 -33.25 18.13 -19.75
N ASN A 794 -32.74 18.28 -20.97
CA ASN A 794 -33.00 17.33 -22.07
C ASN A 794 -32.29 15.99 -21.87
N LEU A 795 -31.27 15.91 -21.00
CA LEU A 795 -30.60 14.67 -20.63
C LEU A 795 -31.48 13.86 -19.66
N SER A 796 -32.70 13.51 -20.08
CA SER A 796 -33.74 12.95 -19.20
C SER A 796 -33.37 11.62 -18.56
N ASN A 797 -32.36 10.91 -19.09
CA ASN A 797 -31.86 9.64 -18.56
C ASN A 797 -30.74 9.80 -17.53
N LEU A 798 -30.29 11.05 -17.27
CA LEU A 798 -29.18 11.29 -16.35
C LEU A 798 -29.54 10.83 -14.95
N TYR A 799 -28.72 9.92 -14.42
CA TYR A 799 -28.86 9.31 -13.10
C TYR A 799 -27.86 9.92 -12.10
N TRP A 800 -26.67 10.28 -12.60
CA TRP A 800 -25.60 10.87 -11.81
C TRP A 800 -25.07 12.12 -12.51
N LEU A 801 -25.10 13.25 -11.79
CA LEU A 801 -24.50 14.50 -12.20
C LEU A 801 -23.52 14.97 -11.15
N ASP A 802 -22.23 14.97 -11.50
CA ASP A 802 -21.18 15.55 -10.66
C ASP A 802 -20.57 16.77 -11.33
N MET A 803 -20.82 17.93 -10.73
CA MET A 803 -20.31 19.24 -11.10
C MET A 803 -19.48 19.86 -9.97
N GLY A 804 -19.05 19.07 -8.98
CA GLY A 804 -18.30 19.58 -7.84
C GLY A 804 -16.97 20.24 -8.22
N TYR A 805 -16.45 21.16 -7.40
CA TYR A 805 -15.16 21.84 -7.67
C TYR A 805 -15.09 22.45 -9.08
N ASN A 806 -16.07 23.31 -9.38
CA ASN A 806 -16.14 24.10 -10.61
C ASN A 806 -16.33 25.59 -10.23
N GLN A 807 -16.75 26.41 -11.18
CA GLN A 807 -16.96 27.85 -10.98
C GLN A 807 -18.40 28.26 -11.35
N LEU A 808 -19.37 27.37 -11.11
CA LEU A 808 -20.76 27.62 -11.46
C LEU A 808 -21.35 28.75 -10.62
N ASP A 809 -21.75 29.85 -11.27
CA ASP A 809 -22.43 30.97 -10.60
C ASP A 809 -23.94 30.73 -10.47
N SER A 810 -24.51 29.90 -11.34
CA SER A 810 -25.94 29.52 -11.31
C SER A 810 -26.20 28.19 -12.01
N LEU A 811 -27.37 27.59 -11.73
CA LEU A 811 -27.89 26.43 -12.46
C LEU A 811 -29.06 26.87 -13.36
N PRO A 812 -29.19 26.33 -14.59
CA PRO A 812 -30.33 26.62 -15.46
C PRO A 812 -31.63 26.05 -14.89
N GLU A 813 -32.77 26.73 -15.08
CA GLU A 813 -34.09 26.25 -14.63
C GLU A 813 -34.47 24.88 -15.20
N SER A 814 -33.90 24.49 -16.35
CA SER A 814 -34.15 23.17 -16.93
C SER A 814 -33.54 22.01 -16.14
N ILE A 815 -32.60 22.27 -15.21
CA ILE A 815 -31.98 21.24 -14.36
C ILE A 815 -33.04 20.42 -13.62
N SER A 816 -34.14 21.05 -13.23
CA SER A 816 -35.26 20.44 -12.53
C SER A 816 -36.08 19.46 -13.37
N ASN A 817 -35.78 19.32 -14.67
CA ASN A 817 -36.40 18.34 -15.58
C ASN A 817 -35.63 17.01 -15.66
N LEU A 818 -34.53 16.85 -14.92
CA LEU A 818 -33.78 15.60 -14.83
C LEU A 818 -34.50 14.60 -13.92
N GLU A 819 -35.64 14.06 -14.41
CA GLU A 819 -36.57 13.24 -13.61
C GLU A 819 -35.96 11.93 -13.06
N ASN A 820 -34.89 11.43 -13.68
CA ASN A 820 -34.20 10.19 -13.28
C ASN A 820 -32.94 10.42 -12.44
N LEU A 821 -32.63 11.68 -12.09
CA LEU A 821 -31.42 12.02 -11.33
C LEU A 821 -31.55 11.51 -9.88
N VAL A 822 -30.54 10.75 -9.44
CA VAL A 822 -30.46 10.18 -8.09
C VAL A 822 -29.27 10.72 -7.32
N TYR A 823 -28.14 10.95 -7.99
CA TYR A 823 -26.96 11.59 -7.42
C TYR A 823 -26.74 12.97 -8.04
N MET A 824 -26.64 13.99 -7.19
CA MET A 824 -26.34 15.36 -7.63
C MET A 824 -25.32 16.03 -6.72
N TRP A 825 -24.14 16.26 -7.27
CA TRP A 825 -23.03 16.92 -6.58
C TRP A 825 -22.72 18.24 -7.23
N ILE A 826 -22.83 19.31 -6.44
CA ILE A 826 -22.62 20.69 -6.86
C ILE A 826 -21.75 21.46 -5.85
N PHE A 827 -21.12 20.78 -4.90
CA PHE A 827 -20.24 21.37 -3.89
C PHE A 827 -19.05 22.12 -4.51
N ASN A 828 -18.46 23.06 -3.77
CA ASN A 828 -17.31 23.87 -4.17
C ASN A 828 -17.52 24.55 -5.53
N ASN A 829 -18.56 25.38 -5.59
CA ASN A 829 -18.92 26.22 -6.73
C ASN A 829 -19.27 27.63 -6.20
N ASN A 830 -19.75 28.54 -7.06
CA ASN A 830 -20.12 29.91 -6.69
C ASN A 830 -21.65 30.08 -6.60
N LEU A 831 -22.41 29.02 -6.30
CA LEU A 831 -23.87 29.08 -6.35
C LEU A 831 -24.41 29.92 -5.18
N SER A 832 -25.13 31.00 -5.48
CA SER A 832 -25.77 31.87 -4.48
C SER A 832 -27.28 31.62 -4.33
N TYR A 833 -27.87 30.90 -5.28
CA TYR A 833 -29.28 30.47 -5.25
C TYR A 833 -29.46 29.21 -6.10
N LEU A 834 -30.58 28.52 -5.89
CA LEU A 834 -31.01 27.39 -6.73
C LEU A 834 -32.31 27.73 -7.46
N PRO A 835 -32.60 27.09 -8.61
CA PRO A 835 -33.84 27.27 -9.35
C PRO A 835 -35.10 27.10 -8.49
N ASN A 836 -36.17 27.83 -8.77
CA ASN A 836 -37.42 27.74 -7.98
C ASN A 836 -38.04 26.34 -8.03
N SER A 837 -37.74 25.60 -9.09
CA SER A 837 -38.24 24.26 -9.38
C SER A 837 -37.32 23.14 -8.86
N PHE A 838 -36.24 23.48 -8.14
CA PHE A 838 -35.18 22.51 -7.76
C PHE A 838 -35.70 21.30 -6.99
N CYS A 839 -36.66 21.49 -6.07
CA CYS A 839 -37.27 20.40 -5.31
C CYS A 839 -38.20 19.47 -6.13
N ASN A 840 -38.33 19.67 -7.45
CA ASN A 840 -39.00 18.72 -8.34
C ASN A 840 -38.13 17.50 -8.66
N LEU A 841 -36.82 17.58 -8.39
CA LEU A 841 -35.90 16.45 -8.53
C LEU A 841 -36.23 15.35 -7.51
N ASN A 842 -36.07 14.10 -7.94
CA ASN A 842 -36.35 12.92 -7.11
C ASN A 842 -35.07 12.39 -6.44
N ILE A 843 -34.37 13.26 -5.73
CA ILE A 843 -33.12 12.94 -5.02
C ILE A 843 -33.42 12.69 -3.54
N ASN A 844 -32.69 11.75 -2.91
CA ASN A 844 -32.74 11.61 -1.47
C ASN A 844 -31.85 12.68 -0.80
N TRP A 845 -32.45 13.80 -0.44
CA TRP A 845 -31.73 14.96 0.07
C TRP A 845 -30.99 14.75 1.39
N ASN A 846 -31.28 13.69 2.16
CA ASN A 846 -30.85 13.57 3.57
C ASN A 846 -30.14 12.26 3.92
N SER A 847 -29.69 11.48 2.94
CA SER A 847 -29.05 10.21 3.22
C SER A 847 -27.84 10.00 2.32
N ASP A 848 -27.05 9.03 2.74
CA ASP A 848 -25.89 8.55 2.01
C ASP A 848 -26.15 7.11 1.57
N ASP A 849 -25.41 6.65 0.58
CA ASP A 849 -25.42 5.26 0.15
C ASP A 849 -24.60 4.38 1.11
N TYR A 850 -24.54 3.06 0.88
CA TYR A 850 -23.76 2.15 1.74
C TYR A 850 -22.24 2.34 1.64
N SER A 851 -21.80 3.16 0.70
CA SER A 851 -20.41 3.59 0.51
C SER A 851 -20.11 4.88 1.28
N PHE A 852 -21.08 5.42 2.04
CA PHE A 852 -21.00 6.73 2.71
C PHE A 852 -20.84 7.89 1.72
N LEU A 853 -21.44 7.76 0.52
CA LEU A 853 -21.55 8.83 -0.45
C LEU A 853 -22.92 9.49 -0.39
N PRO A 854 -23.01 10.82 -0.25
CA PRO A 854 -24.28 11.50 -0.16
C PRO A 854 -25.00 11.48 -1.52
N TYR A 855 -26.31 11.23 -1.53
CA TYR A 855 -27.10 11.35 -2.77
C TYR A 855 -27.17 12.81 -3.29
N PHE A 856 -27.02 13.79 -2.39
CA PHE A 856 -26.94 15.21 -2.69
C PHE A 856 -25.82 15.86 -1.89
N GLY A 857 -25.01 16.73 -2.48
CA GLY A 857 -23.98 17.49 -1.76
C GLY A 857 -23.74 18.87 -2.37
N SER A 858 -23.70 19.90 -1.53
CA SER A 858 -23.56 21.31 -1.95
C SER A 858 -22.63 22.16 -1.10
N GLY A 859 -21.82 21.55 -0.21
CA GLY A 859 -20.88 22.28 0.65
C GLY A 859 -19.91 23.18 -0.13
N GLY A 860 -19.42 24.27 0.47
CA GLY A 860 -18.51 25.20 -0.21
C GLY A 860 -19.13 26.02 -1.35
N ASN A 861 -20.42 26.35 -1.25
CA ASN A 861 -21.11 27.32 -2.14
C ASN A 861 -21.50 28.59 -1.37
N GLN A 862 -22.27 29.49 -1.97
CA GLN A 862 -22.80 30.71 -1.35
C GLN A 862 -24.31 30.61 -1.06
N LEU A 863 -24.81 29.39 -0.77
CA LEU A 863 -26.23 29.11 -0.57
C LEU A 863 -26.68 29.47 0.86
N CYS A 864 -26.73 30.76 1.17
CA CYS A 864 -26.91 31.25 2.54
C CYS A 864 -28.35 31.61 2.89
N ASN A 865 -29.13 32.07 1.91
CA ASN A 865 -30.48 32.59 2.10
C ASN A 865 -31.43 32.07 1.02
N ASN A 866 -32.74 32.05 1.30
CA ASN A 866 -33.78 31.62 0.36
C ASN A 866 -33.57 30.19 -0.18
N LEU A 867 -33.07 29.29 0.68
CA LEU A 867 -32.88 27.88 0.35
C LEU A 867 -34.22 27.20 0.00
N PRO A 868 -34.26 26.34 -1.02
CA PRO A 868 -35.42 25.48 -1.25
C PRO A 868 -35.73 24.58 -0.04
N GLU A 869 -37.02 24.39 0.26
CA GLU A 869 -37.49 23.64 1.45
C GLU A 869 -36.93 22.21 1.54
N CYS A 870 -36.67 21.57 0.39
CA CYS A 870 -36.11 20.21 0.34
C CYS A 870 -34.67 20.11 0.87
N ILE A 871 -33.90 21.21 0.88
CA ILE A 871 -32.50 21.22 1.30
C ILE A 871 -32.22 22.11 2.51
N GLU A 872 -33.12 23.03 2.87
CA GLU A 872 -32.92 23.98 3.97
C GLU A 872 -32.51 23.32 5.30
N ASN A 873 -33.00 22.11 5.57
CA ASN A 873 -32.68 21.34 6.78
C ASN A 873 -31.92 20.04 6.47
N SER A 874 -31.37 19.90 5.27
CA SER A 874 -30.64 18.70 4.89
C SER A 874 -29.30 18.65 5.62
N PRO A 875 -28.91 17.49 6.20
CA PRO A 875 -27.55 17.30 6.70
C PRO A 875 -26.51 17.48 5.60
N ASN A 876 -26.92 17.30 4.34
CA ASN A 876 -26.01 17.27 3.21
C ASN A 876 -25.86 18.63 2.49
N LEU A 877 -26.45 19.68 3.05
CA LEU A 877 -26.27 21.06 2.55
C LEU A 877 -24.80 21.46 2.56
N ASN A 878 -24.08 21.10 3.62
CA ASN A 878 -22.65 21.35 3.79
C ASN A 878 -21.79 20.13 3.42
N SER A 879 -22.37 19.10 2.83
CA SER A 879 -21.61 17.93 2.42
C SER A 879 -20.88 18.19 1.12
N SER A 880 -19.62 17.81 1.13
CA SER A 880 -18.72 17.80 -0.01
C SER A 880 -18.01 16.44 -0.02
N ILE A 881 -17.28 16.16 -1.09
CA ILE A 881 -16.48 14.96 -1.20
C ILE A 881 -15.04 15.38 -1.36
N ASP A 882 -14.15 14.64 -0.70
CA ASP A 882 -12.75 14.90 -0.81
C ASP A 882 -12.25 14.70 -2.25
N PRO A 883 -11.28 15.51 -2.74
CA PRO A 883 -10.71 15.31 -4.06
C PRO A 883 -10.11 13.90 -4.28
N LEU A 884 -9.54 13.25 -3.28
CA LEU A 884 -8.60 12.15 -3.51
C LEU A 884 -9.13 10.74 -3.22
N TYR A 885 -8.75 9.82 -4.13
CA TYR A 885 -8.62 8.35 -4.12
C TYR A 885 -9.74 7.45 -3.54
N TYR A 886 -10.45 7.83 -2.47
CA TYR A 886 -11.51 7.03 -1.86
C TYR A 886 -12.59 8.00 -1.39
N SER A 887 -13.57 8.28 -2.23
CA SER A 887 -14.61 9.28 -1.98
C SER A 887 -15.38 8.99 -0.68
N PHE A 888 -15.01 9.68 0.40
CA PHE A 888 -15.79 9.76 1.63
C PHE A 888 -16.24 11.21 1.83
N GLU A 889 -17.31 11.38 2.59
CA GLU A 889 -17.92 12.66 2.81
C GLU A 889 -17.08 13.54 3.75
N ILE A 890 -16.90 14.81 3.37
CA ILE A 890 -16.36 15.87 4.21
C ILE A 890 -17.40 16.97 4.39
N THR A 891 -17.39 17.63 5.53
CA THR A 891 -18.22 18.83 5.73
C THR A 891 -17.44 20.05 5.26
N ASN A 892 -17.96 20.75 4.25
CA ASN A 892 -17.50 22.07 3.84
C ASN A 892 -18.65 23.08 3.96
N GLU A 893 -18.47 24.09 4.82
CA GLU A 893 -19.51 25.10 5.07
C GLU A 893 -19.78 25.96 3.83
N GLN A 894 -20.97 26.57 3.77
CA GLN A 894 -21.25 27.59 2.76
C GLN A 894 -20.34 28.80 3.00
N GLU A 895 -19.67 29.28 1.95
CA GLU A 895 -18.85 30.50 1.92
C GLU A 895 -19.73 31.76 1.92
N CYS A 896 -20.42 31.97 3.04
CA CYS A 896 -21.35 33.07 3.22
C CYS A 896 -20.68 34.41 3.56
N GLU A 897 -19.36 34.54 3.35
CA GLU A 897 -18.68 35.83 3.50
C GLU A 897 -19.32 36.85 2.56
N THR A 898 -20.17 37.68 3.14
CA THR A 898 -20.80 38.80 2.48
C THR A 898 -19.68 39.75 2.07
N THR A 899 -19.37 39.79 0.78
CA THR A 899 -18.59 40.90 0.20
C THR A 899 -19.50 42.13 0.15
N CYS A 900 -19.85 42.67 1.31
CA CYS A 900 -20.54 43.93 1.39
C CYS A 900 -19.53 45.07 1.22
N LEU A 901 -19.94 46.15 0.55
CA LEU A 901 -19.16 47.37 0.53
C LEU A 901 -19.32 48.04 1.91
N VAL A 902 -18.30 47.92 2.77
CA VAL A 902 -18.32 48.53 4.12
C VAL A 902 -18.67 50.02 4.01
N MET A 903 -19.62 50.49 4.82
CA MET A 903 -20.24 51.83 4.84
C MET A 903 -21.36 52.11 3.81
N ASP A 904 -21.73 51.17 2.94
CA ASP A 904 -22.82 51.32 1.96
C ASP A 904 -24.09 50.57 2.41
N LEU A 905 -24.78 51.12 3.42
CA LEU A 905 -25.96 50.46 4.00
C LEU A 905 -27.21 50.52 3.12
N ASN A 906 -27.23 51.39 2.11
CA ASN A 906 -28.35 51.42 1.17
C ASN A 906 -28.10 50.58 -0.10
N PHE A 907 -26.91 49.96 -0.19
CA PHE A 907 -26.45 49.07 -1.27
C PHE A 907 -26.54 49.73 -2.65
N ASP A 908 -26.30 51.04 -2.73
CA ASP A 908 -26.32 51.79 -4.00
C ASP A 908 -24.93 51.92 -4.67
N GLY A 909 -23.89 51.40 -4.01
CA GLY A 909 -22.50 51.41 -4.45
C GLY A 909 -21.77 52.72 -4.14
N ILE A 910 -22.38 53.66 -3.41
CA ILE A 910 -21.84 55.01 -3.16
C ILE A 910 -21.99 55.39 -1.68
N ILE A 911 -20.88 55.42 -0.95
CA ILE A 911 -20.86 55.86 0.46
C ILE A 911 -21.14 57.37 0.56
N ASN A 912 -22.31 57.74 1.08
CA ASN A 912 -22.79 59.10 1.18
C ASN A 912 -23.76 59.34 2.37
N ILE A 913 -24.39 60.51 2.41
CA ILE A 913 -25.29 60.90 3.52
C ILE A 913 -26.50 59.97 3.67
N ILE A 914 -26.88 59.25 2.60
CA ILE A 914 -27.99 58.30 2.63
C ILE A 914 -27.64 57.08 3.48
N ASP A 915 -26.39 56.63 3.46
CA ASP A 915 -25.91 55.53 4.31
C ASP A 915 -25.95 55.90 5.78
N ILE A 916 -25.53 57.13 6.13
CA ILE A 916 -25.69 57.67 7.49
C ILE A 916 -27.17 57.61 7.91
N ILE A 917 -28.09 58.00 7.03
CA ILE A 917 -29.52 57.98 7.32
C ILE A 917 -29.99 56.53 7.53
N ALA A 918 -29.54 55.58 6.70
CA ALA A 918 -29.86 54.17 6.84
C ALA A 918 -29.36 53.61 8.18
N THR A 919 -28.09 53.86 8.55
CA THR A 919 -27.51 53.43 9.84
C THR A 919 -28.28 54.02 11.02
N VAL A 920 -28.63 55.31 10.95
CA VAL A 920 -29.42 55.98 12.00
C VAL A 920 -30.83 55.40 12.10
N ASN A 921 -31.47 55.04 10.99
CA ASN A 921 -32.80 54.42 11.02
C ASN A 921 -32.75 53.05 11.72
N ILE A 922 -31.75 52.22 11.44
CA ILE A 922 -31.56 50.92 12.13
C ILE A 922 -31.44 51.13 13.64
N ILE A 923 -30.62 52.11 14.07
CA ILE A 923 -30.43 52.45 15.49
C ILE A 923 -31.72 52.95 16.15
N ILE A 924 -32.48 53.83 15.46
CA ILE A 924 -33.69 54.45 16.02
C ILE A 924 -34.86 53.48 16.05
N ASP A 925 -35.04 52.68 15.00
CA ASP A 925 -36.14 51.72 14.89
C ASP A 925 -35.92 50.52 15.81
N ASN A 926 -34.71 50.37 16.37
CA ASN A 926 -34.33 49.33 17.33
C ASN A 926 -34.69 47.93 16.80
N THR A 927 -34.47 47.76 15.49
CA THR A 927 -34.63 46.52 14.75
C THR A 927 -33.30 45.78 14.75
N ASN A 928 -33.34 44.45 14.77
CA ASN A 928 -32.13 43.67 14.57
C ASN A 928 -31.73 43.83 13.09
N PRO A 929 -30.54 44.36 12.79
CA PRO A 929 -30.05 44.43 11.41
C PRO A 929 -29.96 43.03 10.81
N SER A 930 -30.21 42.94 9.50
CA SER A 930 -29.89 41.76 8.70
C SER A 930 -28.37 41.55 8.61
N ASP A 931 -27.92 40.37 8.23
CA ASP A 931 -26.49 40.05 8.11
C ASP A 931 -25.79 40.93 7.06
N GLU A 932 -26.49 41.32 5.99
CA GLU A 932 -25.98 42.29 5.00
C GLU A 932 -25.86 43.71 5.58
N GLU A 933 -26.82 44.15 6.39
CA GLU A 933 -26.78 45.45 7.08
C GLU A 933 -25.69 45.47 8.17
N LEU A 934 -25.52 44.37 8.90
CA LEU A 934 -24.44 44.18 9.88
C LEU A 934 -23.09 44.23 9.19
N CYS A 935 -22.92 43.50 8.10
CA CYS A 935 -21.70 43.52 7.30
C CYS A 935 -21.38 44.95 6.80
N ALA A 936 -22.37 45.65 6.22
CA ALA A 936 -22.16 46.99 5.66
C ALA A 936 -22.03 48.08 6.75
N GLY A 937 -22.62 47.87 7.93
CA GLY A 937 -22.86 48.90 8.93
C GLY A 937 -22.16 48.75 10.27
N ASP A 938 -21.57 47.60 10.61
CA ASP A 938 -20.64 47.46 11.74
C ASP A 938 -19.21 47.77 11.27
N ILE A 939 -18.88 49.06 11.28
CA ILE A 939 -17.62 49.56 10.72
C ILE A 939 -16.48 49.35 11.70
N ASN A 940 -16.81 49.21 12.99
CA ASN A 940 -15.83 49.12 14.05
C ASN A 940 -15.56 47.67 14.50
N GLY A 941 -16.35 46.70 14.00
CA GLY A 941 -16.19 45.27 14.22
C GLY A 941 -16.60 44.83 15.62
N ASP A 942 -17.57 45.51 16.24
CA ASP A 942 -18.08 45.17 17.58
C ASP A 942 -19.35 44.30 17.58
N GLU A 943 -19.71 43.78 16.41
CA GLU A 943 -20.90 42.97 16.12
C GLU A 943 -22.22 43.71 16.36
N THR A 944 -22.20 45.06 16.38
CA THR A 944 -23.40 45.88 16.55
C THR A 944 -23.40 47.12 15.67
N ILE A 945 -24.57 47.51 15.17
CA ILE A 945 -24.74 48.82 14.51
C ILE A 945 -25.17 49.85 15.54
N ASN A 946 -24.27 50.77 15.88
CA ASN A 946 -24.50 51.77 16.90
C ASN A 946 -23.96 53.17 16.51
N ILE A 947 -23.99 54.11 17.44
CA ILE A 947 -23.62 55.51 17.17
C ILE A 947 -22.14 55.66 16.77
N ILE A 948 -21.28 54.71 17.15
CA ILE A 948 -19.86 54.68 16.80
C ILE A 948 -19.69 54.44 15.31
N ASP A 949 -20.54 53.60 14.70
CA ASP A 949 -20.53 53.32 13.27
C ASP A 949 -20.98 54.54 12.46
N VAL A 950 -22.03 55.23 12.92
CA VAL A 950 -22.47 56.50 12.34
C VAL A 950 -21.34 57.53 12.32
N ILE A 951 -20.58 57.63 13.41
CA ILE A 951 -19.43 58.55 13.50
C ILE A 951 -18.34 58.14 12.50
N SER A 952 -18.13 56.85 12.30
CA SER A 952 -17.14 56.31 11.36
C SER A 952 -17.50 56.63 9.91
N ILE A 953 -18.76 56.45 9.49
CA ILE A 953 -19.25 56.85 8.16
C ILE A 953 -19.12 58.37 7.97
N VAL A 954 -19.50 59.16 8.98
CA VAL A 954 -19.40 60.62 8.93
C VAL A 954 -17.95 61.07 8.74
N ASN A 955 -17.00 60.49 9.47
CA ASN A 955 -15.59 60.83 9.31
C ASN A 955 -15.09 60.47 7.91
N PHE A 956 -15.44 59.28 7.41
CA PHE A 956 -15.08 58.84 6.07
C PHE A 956 -15.61 59.78 4.97
N ILE A 957 -16.85 60.27 5.09
CA ILE A 957 -17.44 61.21 4.11
C ILE A 957 -16.81 62.61 4.19
N LEU A 958 -16.32 63.00 5.36
CA LEU A 958 -15.76 64.34 5.61
C LEU A 958 -14.27 64.46 5.26
N ASP A 959 -13.53 63.34 5.27
CA ASP A 959 -12.14 63.22 4.80
C ASP A 959 -12.07 63.23 3.25
#